data_AF-C8ZFU4-F1
#
_entry.id   AF-C8ZFU4-F1
#
_cell.length_a   1.000
_cell.length_b   1.000
_cell.length_c   1.000
_cell.angle_alpha   90.00
_cell.angle_beta   90.00
_cell.angle_gamma   90.00
#
_symmetry.space_group_name_H-M   'P 1'
#
loop_
_entity.id
_entity.type
_entity.pdbx_description
1 polymer ?
#
loop_
_entity_poly.entity_id
_entity_poly.type
_entity_poly.pdbx_seq_one_letter_code
_entity_poly.pdbx_strand_id
1 'polypeptide(L)'
;MLMTGSVGDGSEFDWEDQKTFISRDGGLTWRFVHNSSGLYATGDLGNIIVYIPYDPNEDGDFQSEFYYSLDQGRTWKEYELTNAISSVDPHKLINPTPDGSGSNFILSGVFATTDSETNSITSLKGVEYIIDFSAAFDSRTCEEEDFEDWDLADGKCVNGAKYKYRRRKQDAQCLVKKAFKDLSLDETPCNSCGESDYECSFEFVRDANGLCIPDYNLIAFSNICDKSKDKSVLVEPLQLIKGDKCKTPMKIEPVDIPCDEIPEKGSSDREIVTTENKFDFEIKFYQYFDTVADESLVMLNSIGDAYISHDGGQTIKRFDTNGEKIVEVVFNPYFNSSAYLFGSKGNIFSTHDRGHSFMIAKLPEARQLGMPLDFSAKAQDTFIYYGGKNCESILSPECHAVAYLTKDGGETFTEMLDNAIHCEFAGTLFEYPSNEEMVMCQVKKKSSETRSLVSSIDFFQGDNKIIFENIIGYLSTGGYIIVAVPHEDNELRAYVTIDGTEFAEAKFPYGQDVSKQEAFTILGSEKGSIFLHLATNLESGHDFGNLLKSNSNGTSLVTLEHAVNRNTFGYVDFEKVQGLEGIIITNIVSNSEKVGENKEDEQLKTKITFNDGSDWNFLKPPKKDSEGKKFPCDSVSLDKCSLHLHGYTERKDIRDTYSSGSALGMMFGVGNVGDKLLPYEECSTFLTTDGGETWTEVKKGPHQWEYGDHGGVLVLVPENAETDSISYSTDFGKTWKDYKFCGDKVLVKDIITVPRDSALRFLLFGEAKNMGSGSFRTYTIDFRNIFERQCEFDITGKKRADFKYSPLGSRTGCLFGHQTEFLRKTDEKCFIGNIPLSEFSRNVKNCSCTRQDFECDYNFYKASDGACKLVKGLSSANGADICKKEPDLIEYYDSSGYRKIPLSTCKGGLKLDAHLAPHPCPGKEKAFREKYSINTGAYALVFVTILLVIFFAAWFVYDRGIRRNGGFSSFEEIRLGDDGLIENNRTDRVVNIIVRLGLCISLITKSAFQRTKAGVARFSSKLRARFGNRKGPTYSSLLQGQFSDESDGLHEDANDLSSFTSQDSNFEIEQEDTYRPEQEHTSQIDQPATSNIPDALPARSAIHKPDSTAVRNEDE
;
A
#
# COMPACT_ATOMS: atom_id res chain seq x y z
N MET A 1 0.69 -32.70 -5.26
CA MET A 1 1.76 -31.69 -5.21
C MET A 1 2.92 -32.25 -6.01
N LEU A 2 3.40 -31.57 -7.05
CA LEU A 2 4.68 -31.89 -7.68
C LEU A 2 5.73 -30.91 -7.14
N MET A 3 6.95 -31.37 -6.91
CA MET A 3 8.10 -30.54 -6.54
C MET A 3 9.36 -31.10 -7.18
N THR A 4 10.29 -30.22 -7.53
CA THR A 4 11.69 -30.58 -7.84
C THR A 4 12.50 -30.67 -6.54
N GLY A 5 13.46 -31.58 -6.48
CA GLY A 5 14.43 -31.67 -5.38
C GLY A 5 15.46 -32.77 -5.61
N SER A 6 16.39 -32.95 -4.69
CA SER A 6 17.38 -34.03 -4.69
C SER A 6 17.19 -34.97 -3.49
N VAL A 7 17.92 -36.08 -3.43
CA VAL A 7 17.85 -37.07 -2.34
C VAL A 7 19.26 -37.30 -1.78
N GLY A 8 19.65 -36.45 -0.83
CA GLY A 8 20.94 -36.51 -0.12
C GLY A 8 20.79 -36.78 1.37
N ASP A 9 21.91 -36.78 2.09
CA ASP A 9 21.97 -36.92 3.55
C ASP A 9 21.95 -35.57 4.31
N GLY A 10 21.91 -34.46 3.56
CA GLY A 10 21.90 -33.09 4.09
C GLY A 10 23.27 -32.45 4.25
N SER A 11 24.35 -33.07 3.75
CA SER A 11 25.71 -32.51 3.83
C SER A 11 26.12 -31.60 2.65
N GLU A 12 25.65 -31.89 1.43
CA GLU A 12 25.82 -31.07 0.22
C GLU A 12 24.54 -31.12 -0.66
N PHE A 13 24.33 -30.12 -1.51
CA PHE A 13 23.23 -30.06 -2.48
C PHE A 13 23.77 -29.77 -3.88
N ASP A 14 23.65 -30.73 -4.79
CA ASP A 14 24.00 -30.57 -6.20
C ASP A 14 22.75 -30.24 -7.04
N TRP A 15 22.90 -29.32 -7.99
CA TRP A 15 21.84 -28.87 -8.89
C TRP A 15 21.64 -29.84 -10.07
N GLU A 16 22.67 -30.57 -10.51
CA GLU A 16 22.53 -31.58 -11.58
C GLU A 16 21.85 -32.87 -11.08
N ASP A 17 21.73 -33.07 -9.76
CA ASP A 17 21.08 -34.23 -9.16
C ASP A 17 19.56 -34.00 -8.90
N GLN A 18 19.00 -32.90 -9.39
CA GLN A 18 17.58 -32.53 -9.23
C GLN A 18 16.63 -33.41 -10.04
N LYS A 19 15.58 -33.91 -9.37
CA LYS A 19 14.57 -34.83 -9.91
C LYS A 19 13.17 -34.33 -9.54
N THR A 20 12.17 -34.61 -10.37
CA THR A 20 10.78 -34.27 -10.08
C THR A 20 10.12 -35.38 -9.25
N PHE A 21 9.40 -35.01 -8.19
CA PHE A 21 8.66 -35.88 -7.30
C PHE A 21 7.20 -35.46 -7.16
N ILE A 22 6.31 -36.42 -6.88
CA ILE A 22 4.90 -36.20 -6.54
C ILE A 22 4.57 -36.70 -5.13
N SER A 23 3.89 -35.84 -4.35
CA SER A 23 3.13 -36.24 -3.17
C SER A 23 1.61 -36.21 -3.45
N ARG A 24 0.90 -37.20 -2.91
CA ARG A 24 -0.58 -37.33 -2.92
C ARG A 24 -1.21 -37.24 -1.51
N ASP A 25 -0.40 -36.92 -0.50
CA ASP A 25 -0.75 -37.00 0.92
C ASP A 25 -0.46 -35.71 1.72
N GLY A 26 -0.02 -34.65 1.03
CA GLY A 26 0.30 -33.36 1.65
C GLY A 26 1.78 -33.16 1.98
N GLY A 27 2.66 -34.03 1.48
CA GLY A 27 4.12 -33.97 1.65
C GLY A 27 4.69 -35.04 2.58
N LEU A 28 3.88 -35.99 3.05
CA LEU A 28 4.30 -37.08 3.93
C LEU A 28 5.08 -38.17 3.19
N THR A 29 4.68 -38.51 1.97
CA THR A 29 5.45 -39.38 1.08
C THR A 29 5.60 -38.77 -0.30
N TRP A 30 6.78 -38.99 -0.87
CA TRP A 30 7.18 -38.50 -2.18
C TRP A 30 7.52 -39.66 -3.07
N ARG A 31 6.96 -39.67 -4.28
CA ARG A 31 7.28 -40.66 -5.31
C ARG A 31 7.97 -39.97 -6.47
N PHE A 32 9.05 -40.56 -6.95
CA PHE A 32 9.72 -40.15 -8.16
C PHE A 32 8.74 -40.06 -9.36
N VAL A 33 8.94 -39.03 -10.20
CA VAL A 33 8.20 -38.74 -11.44
C VAL A 33 9.14 -38.72 -12.63
N HIS A 34 10.15 -37.85 -12.62
CA HIS A 34 11.09 -37.64 -13.72
C HIS A 34 12.52 -37.47 -13.21
N ASN A 35 13.51 -37.80 -14.05
CA ASN A 35 14.92 -37.70 -13.70
C ASN A 35 15.45 -36.27 -13.57
N SER A 36 14.62 -35.28 -13.93
CA SER A 36 15.00 -33.88 -14.06
C SER A 36 13.91 -32.93 -13.59
N SER A 37 14.11 -31.63 -13.80
CA SER A 37 13.17 -30.56 -13.50
C SER A 37 12.33 -30.18 -14.73
N GLY A 38 11.13 -29.63 -14.50
CA GLY A 38 10.21 -29.28 -15.59
C GLY A 38 8.98 -28.53 -15.12
N LEU A 39 8.27 -27.94 -16.08
CA LEU A 39 6.98 -27.30 -15.84
C LEU A 39 5.87 -28.35 -15.64
N TYR A 40 4.93 -28.05 -14.75
CA TYR A 40 3.73 -28.88 -14.60
C TYR A 40 2.47 -28.05 -14.40
N ALA A 41 1.33 -28.63 -14.80
CA ALA A 41 0.00 -28.10 -14.50
C ALA A 41 -0.96 -29.23 -14.11
N THR A 42 -2.06 -28.89 -13.43
CA THR A 42 -3.09 -29.86 -13.02
C THR A 42 -4.49 -29.43 -13.47
N GLY A 43 -5.39 -30.40 -13.61
CA GLY A 43 -6.74 -30.20 -14.10
C GLY A 43 -7.72 -31.28 -13.64
N ASP A 44 -9.00 -31.08 -13.90
CA ASP A 44 -10.13 -31.87 -13.36
C ASP A 44 -9.97 -32.11 -11.85
N LEU A 45 -9.68 -31.06 -11.08
CA LEU A 45 -9.43 -31.08 -9.63
C LEU A 45 -8.22 -31.96 -9.22
N GLY A 46 -7.15 -31.93 -10.01
CA GLY A 46 -5.91 -32.69 -9.76
C GLY A 46 -5.93 -34.13 -10.24
N ASN A 47 -6.95 -34.54 -11.00
CA ASN A 47 -7.03 -35.88 -11.60
C ASN A 47 -6.23 -36.01 -12.89
N ILE A 48 -6.10 -34.91 -13.62
CA ILE A 48 -5.18 -34.77 -14.75
C ILE A 48 -3.94 -34.01 -14.26
N ILE A 49 -2.77 -34.51 -14.60
CA ILE A 49 -1.48 -33.82 -14.43
C ILE A 49 -0.78 -33.82 -15.79
N VAL A 50 -0.21 -32.68 -16.18
CA VAL A 50 0.67 -32.54 -17.34
C VAL A 50 2.02 -32.06 -16.83
N TYR A 51 3.11 -32.64 -17.33
CA TYR A 51 4.51 -32.34 -17.01
C TYR A 51 5.31 -32.27 -18.31
N ILE A 52 6.23 -31.33 -18.42
CA ILE A 52 7.18 -31.23 -19.54
C ILE A 52 8.56 -30.88 -18.97
N PRO A 53 9.62 -31.67 -19.25
CA PRO A 53 10.98 -31.36 -18.79
C PRO A 53 11.47 -30.06 -19.44
N TYR A 54 12.41 -29.35 -18.81
CA TYR A 54 13.01 -28.16 -19.42
C TYR A 54 13.99 -28.51 -20.55
N ASP A 55 14.81 -29.55 -20.38
CA ASP A 55 15.66 -30.08 -21.44
C ASP A 55 15.07 -31.39 -22.00
N PRO A 56 14.54 -31.42 -23.23
CA PRO A 56 14.02 -32.64 -23.85
C PRO A 56 15.11 -33.63 -24.29
N ASN A 57 16.41 -33.33 -24.11
CA ASN A 57 17.50 -34.25 -24.45
C ASN A 57 17.88 -35.20 -23.29
N GLU A 58 17.32 -35.01 -22.08
CA GLU A 58 17.74 -35.74 -20.86
C GLU A 58 17.33 -37.23 -20.84
N ASP A 59 16.29 -37.61 -21.58
CA ASP A 59 15.88 -39.01 -21.77
C ASP A 59 16.57 -39.68 -22.98
N GLY A 60 17.05 -38.88 -23.93
CA GLY A 60 17.81 -39.30 -25.10
C GLY A 60 17.06 -39.26 -26.45
N ASP A 61 15.83 -38.74 -26.52
CA ASP A 61 15.24 -38.31 -27.80
C ASP A 61 15.64 -36.85 -28.12
N PHE A 62 15.21 -36.34 -29.28
CA PHE A 62 15.37 -34.95 -29.73
C PHE A 62 14.03 -34.31 -30.13
N GLN A 63 12.95 -35.10 -30.13
CA GLN A 63 11.60 -34.64 -30.40
C GLN A 63 11.01 -33.92 -29.17
N SER A 64 10.03 -33.07 -29.42
CA SER A 64 9.33 -32.36 -28.33
C SER A 64 8.18 -33.19 -27.84
N GLU A 65 8.16 -33.52 -26.56
CA GLU A 65 7.10 -34.31 -25.95
C GLU A 65 6.60 -33.71 -24.62
N PHE A 66 5.49 -34.22 -24.12
CA PHE A 66 5.06 -33.97 -22.75
C PHE A 66 4.54 -35.25 -22.10
N TYR A 67 4.78 -35.37 -20.80
CA TYR A 67 4.25 -36.44 -19.98
C TYR A 67 2.91 -36.01 -19.39
N TYR A 68 1.95 -36.93 -19.35
CA TYR A 68 0.67 -36.70 -18.68
C TYR A 68 0.25 -37.92 -17.85
N SER A 69 -0.51 -37.65 -16.80
CA SER A 69 -1.13 -38.67 -15.96
C SER A 69 -2.63 -38.39 -15.81
N LEU A 70 -3.43 -39.44 -15.99
CA LEU A 70 -4.88 -39.44 -15.76
C LEU A 70 -5.27 -40.25 -14.51
N ASP A 71 -4.28 -40.69 -13.74
CA ASP A 71 -4.41 -41.46 -12.51
C ASP A 71 -3.66 -40.78 -11.34
N GLN A 72 -3.69 -39.45 -11.29
CA GLN A 72 -3.08 -38.65 -10.22
C GLN A 72 -1.57 -38.94 -10.01
N GLY A 73 -0.83 -39.20 -11.09
CA GLY A 73 0.62 -39.46 -11.08
C GLY A 73 1.02 -40.88 -10.67
N ARG A 74 0.17 -41.90 -10.86
CA ARG A 74 0.55 -43.32 -10.62
C ARG A 74 1.20 -43.94 -11.85
N THR A 75 0.64 -43.70 -13.02
CA THR A 75 1.24 -43.95 -14.33
C THR A 75 1.37 -42.63 -15.07
N TRP A 76 2.43 -42.54 -15.86
CA TRP A 76 2.67 -41.44 -16.78
C TRP A 76 2.62 -41.99 -18.19
N LYS A 77 2.19 -41.16 -19.12
CA LYS A 77 2.17 -41.42 -20.55
C LYS A 77 2.82 -40.25 -21.26
N GLU A 78 3.69 -40.61 -22.17
CA GLU A 78 4.37 -39.79 -23.16
C GLU A 78 3.38 -39.27 -24.23
N TYR A 79 3.72 -38.16 -24.89
CA TYR A 79 2.99 -37.65 -26.06
C TYR A 79 3.91 -36.78 -26.94
N GLU A 80 4.29 -37.32 -28.10
CA GLU A 80 5.00 -36.60 -29.17
C GLU A 80 4.19 -35.40 -29.69
N LEU A 81 4.76 -34.18 -29.68
CA LEU A 81 4.14 -33.00 -30.26
C LEU A 81 4.26 -33.03 -31.79
N THR A 82 3.22 -33.51 -32.45
CA THR A 82 3.18 -33.64 -33.92
C THR A 82 3.62 -32.36 -34.65
N ASN A 83 4.55 -32.52 -35.60
CA ASN A 83 5.29 -31.48 -36.35
C ASN A 83 6.52 -30.86 -35.64
N ALA A 84 6.93 -31.33 -34.47
CA ALA A 84 8.25 -31.02 -33.91
C ALA A 84 9.36 -31.65 -34.77
N ILE A 85 10.07 -30.83 -35.56
CA ILE A 85 11.26 -31.25 -36.35
C ILE A 85 12.56 -31.05 -35.53
N SER A 86 12.46 -30.34 -34.41
CA SER A 86 13.47 -30.14 -33.37
C SER A 86 12.75 -29.80 -32.06
N SER A 87 13.52 -29.64 -30.97
CA SER A 87 13.05 -29.34 -29.63
C SER A 87 12.27 -28.01 -29.51
N VAL A 88 11.29 -28.01 -28.60
CA VAL A 88 10.54 -26.85 -28.12
C VAL A 88 11.00 -26.57 -26.68
N ASP A 89 11.54 -25.37 -26.47
CA ASP A 89 11.88 -24.82 -25.17
C ASP A 89 10.57 -24.38 -24.46
N PRO A 90 10.17 -25.00 -23.32
CA PRO A 90 8.86 -24.79 -22.73
C PRO A 90 8.88 -23.64 -21.70
N HIS A 91 8.44 -22.45 -22.13
CA HIS A 91 8.39 -21.27 -21.27
C HIS A 91 7.26 -21.31 -20.22
N LYS A 92 6.09 -21.89 -20.56
CA LYS A 92 4.89 -21.81 -19.70
C LYS A 92 3.88 -22.92 -19.97
N LEU A 93 3.41 -23.57 -18.91
CA LEU A 93 2.34 -24.57 -18.94
C LEU A 93 1.28 -24.20 -17.90
N ILE A 94 0.03 -23.96 -18.34
CA ILE A 94 -1.07 -23.53 -17.47
C ILE A 94 -2.38 -24.27 -17.76
N ASN A 95 -3.22 -24.40 -16.73
CA ASN A 95 -4.66 -24.61 -16.91
C ASN A 95 -5.35 -23.23 -16.96
N PRO A 96 -6.07 -22.85 -18.03
CA PRO A 96 -6.74 -21.56 -18.13
C PRO A 96 -7.98 -21.44 -17.23
N THR A 97 -8.27 -22.46 -16.41
CA THR A 97 -9.35 -22.47 -15.41
C THR A 97 -8.73 -22.41 -14.01
N PRO A 98 -8.64 -21.23 -13.35
CA PRO A 98 -7.83 -21.06 -12.13
C PRO A 98 -8.34 -21.81 -10.89
N ASP A 99 -9.55 -22.38 -10.93
CA ASP A 99 -10.10 -23.23 -9.87
C ASP A 99 -9.68 -24.71 -10.00
N GLY A 100 -8.83 -25.03 -10.99
CA GLY A 100 -8.34 -26.38 -11.27
C GLY A 100 -9.39 -27.34 -11.85
N SER A 101 -10.64 -26.92 -12.07
CA SER A 101 -11.71 -27.79 -12.57
C SER A 101 -11.66 -28.05 -14.08
N GLY A 102 -10.88 -27.25 -14.83
CA GLY A 102 -10.72 -27.39 -16.29
C GLY A 102 -9.95 -28.65 -16.70
N SER A 103 -10.32 -29.23 -17.84
CA SER A 103 -9.66 -30.38 -18.49
C SER A 103 -8.65 -30.00 -19.59
N ASN A 104 -8.40 -28.71 -19.76
CA ASN A 104 -7.66 -28.16 -20.90
C ASN A 104 -6.43 -27.42 -20.39
N PHE A 105 -5.37 -27.39 -21.18
CA PHE A 105 -4.10 -26.75 -20.85
C PHE A 105 -3.58 -25.94 -22.02
N ILE A 106 -2.78 -24.93 -21.73
CA ILE A 106 -2.04 -24.13 -22.71
C ILE A 106 -0.55 -24.32 -22.38
N LEU A 107 0.20 -24.79 -23.36
CA LEU A 107 1.66 -24.86 -23.37
C LEU A 107 2.18 -23.81 -24.34
N SER A 108 2.92 -22.83 -23.85
CA SER A 108 3.60 -21.81 -24.65
C SER A 108 5.12 -22.01 -24.53
N GLY A 109 5.83 -21.96 -25.66
CA GLY A 109 7.27 -22.18 -25.73
C GLY A 109 7.88 -21.65 -27.03
N VAL A 110 9.16 -21.97 -27.29
CA VAL A 110 9.89 -21.51 -28.47
C VAL A 110 10.53 -22.68 -29.21
N PHE A 111 10.33 -22.73 -30.53
CA PHE A 111 10.96 -23.68 -31.44
C PHE A 111 12.25 -23.09 -32.01
N ALA A 112 13.38 -23.79 -31.81
CA ALA A 112 14.67 -23.42 -32.37
C ALA A 112 14.97 -24.19 -33.66
N THR A 113 15.29 -23.47 -34.74
CA THR A 113 15.68 -24.06 -36.03
C THR A 113 17.21 -24.00 -36.18
N THR A 114 17.89 -25.14 -36.12
CA THR A 114 19.37 -25.22 -36.26
C THR A 114 19.79 -25.52 -37.69
N ASP A 115 20.97 -25.00 -38.10
CA ASP A 115 21.63 -25.38 -39.34
C ASP A 115 22.51 -26.62 -39.12
N SER A 116 22.24 -27.68 -39.90
CA SER A 116 22.92 -28.97 -39.83
C SER A 116 24.41 -28.95 -40.20
N GLU A 117 24.93 -27.92 -40.86
CA GLU A 117 26.36 -27.81 -41.16
C GLU A 117 27.15 -27.00 -40.11
N THR A 118 26.47 -26.17 -39.30
CA THR A 118 27.14 -25.25 -38.35
C THR A 118 26.71 -25.38 -36.88
N ASN A 119 25.66 -26.15 -36.58
CA ASN A 119 24.98 -26.20 -35.28
C ASN A 119 24.50 -24.81 -34.76
N SER A 120 24.45 -23.79 -35.62
CA SER A 120 23.99 -22.45 -35.25
C SER A 120 22.46 -22.34 -35.30
N ILE A 121 21.87 -21.56 -34.38
CA ILE A 121 20.43 -21.29 -34.35
C ILE A 121 20.12 -20.23 -35.43
N THR A 122 19.29 -20.61 -36.41
CA THR A 122 18.96 -19.79 -37.59
C THR A 122 17.61 -19.07 -37.48
N SER A 123 16.65 -19.63 -36.73
CA SER A 123 15.42 -18.90 -36.35
C SER A 123 14.82 -19.45 -35.07
N LEU A 124 14.28 -18.55 -34.24
CA LEU A 124 13.44 -18.84 -33.08
C LEU A 124 11.99 -18.45 -33.41
N LYS A 125 11.02 -19.29 -33.04
CA LYS A 125 9.59 -19.02 -33.24
C LYS A 125 8.78 -19.43 -32.01
N GLY A 126 8.01 -18.49 -31.46
CA GLY A 126 7.03 -18.82 -30.42
C GLY A 126 5.97 -19.79 -30.96
N VAL A 127 5.59 -20.76 -30.14
CA VAL A 127 4.57 -21.77 -30.41
C VAL A 127 3.63 -21.90 -29.22
N GLU A 128 2.34 -22.08 -29.49
CA GLU A 128 1.32 -22.34 -28.47
C GLU A 128 0.53 -23.60 -28.82
N TYR A 129 0.48 -24.55 -27.88
CA TYR A 129 -0.30 -25.77 -27.98
C TYR A 129 -1.45 -25.74 -26.97
N ILE A 130 -2.66 -26.09 -27.44
CA ILE A 130 -3.82 -26.32 -26.57
C ILE A 130 -3.98 -27.82 -26.41
N ILE A 131 -3.76 -28.32 -25.19
CA ILE A 131 -3.86 -29.74 -24.85
C ILE A 131 -5.24 -29.98 -24.22
N ASP A 132 -6.11 -30.74 -24.89
CA ASP A 132 -7.52 -30.93 -24.50
C ASP A 132 -7.78 -32.38 -24.05
N PHE A 133 -7.99 -32.58 -22.74
CA PHE A 133 -8.36 -33.87 -22.17
C PHE A 133 -9.88 -34.02 -21.96
N SER A 134 -10.73 -33.11 -22.41
CA SER A 134 -12.19 -33.20 -22.21
C SER A 134 -12.81 -34.48 -22.77
N ALA A 135 -12.17 -35.06 -23.79
CA ALA A 135 -12.52 -36.33 -24.42
C ALA A 135 -12.01 -37.59 -23.68
N ALA A 136 -11.12 -37.45 -22.69
CA ALA A 136 -10.53 -38.58 -21.97
C ALA A 136 -11.60 -39.47 -21.29
N PHE A 137 -11.30 -40.77 -21.17
CA PHE A 137 -12.22 -41.80 -20.68
C PHE A 137 -13.57 -41.81 -21.43
N ASP A 138 -13.54 -41.68 -22.76
CA ASP A 138 -14.73 -41.57 -23.63
C ASP A 138 -15.70 -40.46 -23.18
N SER A 139 -15.15 -39.35 -22.67
CA SER A 139 -15.85 -38.25 -22.02
C SER A 139 -16.64 -38.59 -20.74
N ARG A 140 -16.56 -39.81 -20.19
CA ARG A 140 -17.33 -40.27 -19.02
C ARG A 140 -17.17 -39.35 -17.81
N THR A 141 -18.28 -38.90 -17.26
CA THR A 141 -18.33 -38.17 -15.99
C THR A 141 -18.28 -39.15 -14.80
N CYS A 142 -17.60 -38.78 -13.71
CA CYS A 142 -17.51 -39.62 -12.51
C CYS A 142 -18.82 -39.64 -11.72
N GLU A 143 -19.32 -40.85 -11.49
CA GLU A 143 -20.46 -41.17 -10.64
C GLU A 143 -20.00 -41.47 -9.21
N GLU A 144 -20.94 -41.59 -8.27
CA GLU A 144 -20.64 -41.75 -6.83
C GLU A 144 -19.74 -42.97 -6.50
N GLU A 145 -19.76 -44.01 -7.35
CA GLU A 145 -18.91 -45.20 -7.20
C GLU A 145 -17.45 -44.99 -7.60
N ASP A 146 -17.14 -43.96 -8.40
CA ASP A 146 -15.78 -43.58 -8.82
C ASP A 146 -15.00 -42.81 -7.74
N PHE A 147 -15.60 -42.53 -6.58
CA PHE A 147 -14.99 -41.77 -5.49
C PHE A 147 -14.63 -42.64 -4.28
N GLU A 148 -13.56 -42.27 -3.59
CA GLU A 148 -13.10 -42.82 -2.31
C GLU A 148 -13.13 -41.73 -1.23
N ASP A 149 -13.40 -42.12 0.02
CA ASP A 149 -13.00 -41.31 1.17
C ASP A 149 -11.48 -41.45 1.35
N TRP A 150 -10.79 -40.32 1.51
CA TRP A 150 -9.37 -40.30 1.86
C TRP A 150 -9.16 -39.52 3.15
N ASP A 151 -8.50 -40.17 4.12
CA ASP A 151 -8.13 -39.58 5.40
C ASP A 151 -6.86 -38.71 5.27
N LEU A 152 -6.91 -37.47 5.78
CA LEU A 152 -5.72 -36.63 5.92
C LEU A 152 -4.72 -37.28 6.87
N ALA A 153 -3.43 -37.04 6.62
CA ALA A 153 -2.31 -37.49 7.46
C ALA A 153 -2.35 -38.99 7.81
N ASP A 154 -2.70 -39.85 6.84
CA ASP A 154 -2.89 -41.31 7.02
C ASP A 154 -3.96 -41.67 8.08
N GLY A 155 -4.91 -40.78 8.32
CA GLY A 155 -5.88 -40.92 9.41
C GLY A 155 -5.24 -40.83 10.80
N LYS A 156 -4.08 -40.16 10.94
CA LYS A 156 -3.60 -39.69 12.25
C LYS A 156 -4.58 -38.67 12.83
N CYS A 157 -4.43 -38.36 14.12
CA CYS A 157 -5.16 -37.27 14.73
C CYS A 157 -4.45 -35.94 14.39
N VAL A 158 -5.24 -34.91 14.07
CA VAL A 158 -4.77 -33.53 13.90
C VAL A 158 -5.78 -32.63 14.59
N ASN A 159 -5.36 -31.81 15.55
CA ASN A 159 -6.23 -30.97 16.37
C ASN A 159 -7.42 -31.78 16.96
N GLY A 160 -7.11 -32.97 17.47
CA GLY A 160 -8.09 -33.85 18.11
C GLY A 160 -9.12 -34.51 17.20
N ALA A 161 -9.05 -34.33 15.87
CA ALA A 161 -9.93 -34.98 14.91
C ALA A 161 -9.16 -35.74 13.83
N LYS A 162 -9.82 -36.75 13.25
CA LYS A 162 -9.50 -37.27 11.93
C LYS A 162 -10.34 -36.54 10.90
N TYR A 163 -9.71 -35.99 9.87
CA TYR A 163 -10.39 -35.39 8.75
C TYR A 163 -10.33 -36.35 7.56
N LYS A 164 -11.46 -36.60 6.91
CA LYS A 164 -11.50 -37.28 5.61
C LYS A 164 -12.24 -36.42 4.60
N TYR A 165 -11.89 -36.52 3.33
CA TYR A 165 -12.74 -35.97 2.27
C TYR A 165 -12.83 -36.92 1.09
N ARG A 166 -13.87 -36.72 0.29
CA ARG A 166 -14.18 -37.60 -0.83
C ARG A 166 -13.47 -37.12 -2.10
N ARG A 167 -12.56 -37.93 -2.63
CA ARG A 167 -11.80 -37.66 -3.87
C ARG A 167 -12.09 -38.73 -4.92
N ARG A 168 -11.80 -38.46 -6.19
CA ARG A 168 -11.88 -39.50 -7.23
C ARG A 168 -10.85 -40.60 -6.92
N LYS A 169 -11.25 -41.87 -7.04
CA LYS A 169 -10.34 -43.02 -6.95
C LYS A 169 -9.23 -42.90 -7.99
N GLN A 170 -8.07 -43.46 -7.66
CA GLN A 170 -6.91 -43.34 -8.54
C GLN A 170 -7.07 -44.15 -9.84
N ASP A 171 -7.74 -45.29 -9.79
CA ASP A 171 -7.98 -46.20 -10.91
C ASP A 171 -9.28 -45.89 -11.69
N ALA A 172 -10.09 -44.94 -11.25
CA ALA A 172 -11.35 -44.59 -11.90
C ALA A 172 -11.15 -44.06 -13.33
N GLN A 173 -11.89 -44.65 -14.28
CA GLN A 173 -11.87 -44.26 -15.68
C GLN A 173 -13.01 -43.26 -15.95
N CYS A 174 -12.84 -42.02 -15.49
CA CYS A 174 -13.79 -40.91 -15.65
C CYS A 174 -13.14 -39.56 -15.31
N LEU A 175 -13.77 -38.46 -15.74
CA LEU A 175 -13.46 -37.10 -15.31
C LEU A 175 -14.55 -36.56 -14.38
N VAL A 176 -14.20 -35.76 -13.38
CA VAL A 176 -15.13 -35.21 -12.39
C VAL A 176 -16.11 -34.22 -13.03
N LYS A 177 -15.66 -33.38 -13.97
CA LYS A 177 -16.47 -32.44 -14.79
C LYS A 177 -17.51 -31.63 -14.00
N LYS A 178 -17.16 -31.22 -12.78
CA LYS A 178 -17.97 -30.39 -11.88
C LYS A 178 -17.14 -29.15 -11.54
N ALA A 179 -17.77 -27.97 -11.61
CA ALA A 179 -17.15 -26.72 -11.17
C ALA A 179 -16.67 -26.82 -9.72
N PHE A 180 -15.60 -26.10 -9.37
CA PHE A 180 -15.00 -26.15 -8.05
C PHE A 180 -16.02 -25.90 -6.93
N LYS A 181 -15.83 -26.61 -5.81
CA LYS A 181 -16.53 -26.41 -4.56
C LYS A 181 -15.52 -26.53 -3.43
N ASP A 182 -15.71 -25.74 -2.38
CA ASP A 182 -14.90 -25.81 -1.17
C ASP A 182 -14.93 -27.23 -0.59
N LEU A 183 -13.76 -27.72 -0.17
CA LEU A 183 -13.57 -29.07 0.37
C LEU A 183 -14.34 -29.24 1.68
N SER A 184 -15.47 -29.94 1.63
CA SER A 184 -16.19 -30.39 2.83
C SER A 184 -15.44 -31.57 3.46
N LEU A 185 -14.64 -31.29 4.49
CA LEU A 185 -14.03 -32.31 5.34
C LEU A 185 -15.12 -32.95 6.21
N ASP A 186 -15.26 -34.27 6.12
CA ASP A 186 -15.96 -35.09 7.12
C ASP A 186 -15.04 -35.22 8.35
N GLU A 187 -15.53 -34.79 9.51
CA GLU A 187 -14.75 -34.66 10.73
C GLU A 187 -15.14 -35.74 11.75
N THR A 188 -14.16 -36.52 12.22
CA THR A 188 -14.35 -37.58 13.22
C THR A 188 -13.44 -37.35 14.43
N PRO A 189 -13.95 -36.82 15.56
CA PRO A 189 -13.23 -36.67 16.82
C PRO A 189 -12.45 -37.92 17.24
N CYS A 190 -11.17 -37.78 17.59
CA CYS A 190 -10.30 -38.86 18.06
C CYS A 190 -10.73 -39.36 19.46
N ASN A 191 -10.40 -40.61 19.81
CA ASN A 191 -10.79 -41.17 21.10
C ASN A 191 -9.86 -40.78 22.25
N SER A 192 -8.63 -40.36 21.96
CA SER A 192 -7.60 -39.93 22.91
C SER A 192 -6.78 -38.80 22.30
N CYS A 193 -6.31 -37.89 23.13
CA CYS A 193 -5.41 -36.80 22.76
C CYS A 193 -3.95 -37.28 22.77
N GLY A 194 -3.11 -36.79 21.86
CA GLY A 194 -1.65 -36.96 21.88
C GLY A 194 -0.93 -35.65 22.24
N GLU A 195 0.39 -35.68 22.43
CA GLU A 195 1.19 -34.49 22.81
C GLU A 195 1.04 -33.31 21.83
N SER A 196 0.76 -33.58 20.55
CA SER A 196 0.50 -32.58 19.51
C SER A 196 -0.82 -31.82 19.68
N ASP A 197 -1.77 -32.35 20.45
CA ASP A 197 -3.06 -31.72 20.74
C ASP A 197 -2.95 -30.72 21.93
N TYR A 198 -1.74 -30.49 22.46
CA TYR A 198 -1.46 -29.65 23.63
C TYR A 198 -0.52 -28.47 23.35
N GLU A 199 -0.91 -27.31 23.87
CA GLU A 199 -0.06 -26.13 24.04
C GLU A 199 0.46 -26.07 25.50
N CYS A 200 1.45 -25.22 25.78
CA CYS A 200 1.83 -24.98 27.17
C CYS A 200 0.65 -24.37 27.94
N SER A 201 0.47 -24.76 29.20
CA SER A 201 -0.45 -24.05 30.10
C SER A 201 -0.04 -22.58 30.21
N PHE A 202 -1.00 -21.70 30.53
CA PHE A 202 -0.76 -20.25 30.58
C PHE A 202 0.43 -19.86 31.47
N GLU A 203 0.70 -20.63 32.52
CA GLU A 203 1.81 -20.50 33.45
C GLU A 203 3.19 -20.95 32.92
N PHE A 204 3.30 -21.41 31.66
CA PHE A 204 4.49 -22.08 31.12
C PHE A 204 4.84 -21.60 29.70
N VAL A 205 6.13 -21.56 29.38
CA VAL A 205 6.67 -21.19 28.06
C VAL A 205 7.54 -22.33 27.50
N ARG A 206 7.71 -22.43 26.17
CA ARG A 206 8.59 -23.46 25.59
C ARG A 206 10.06 -23.04 25.69
N ASP A 207 10.92 -23.97 26.08
CA ASP A 207 12.37 -23.84 26.00
C ASP A 207 12.91 -24.17 24.59
N ALA A 208 14.22 -24.05 24.39
CA ALA A 208 14.89 -24.37 23.12
C ALA A 208 14.80 -25.86 22.70
N ASN A 209 14.36 -26.75 23.59
CA ASN A 209 14.10 -28.16 23.32
C ASN A 209 12.59 -28.44 23.08
N GLY A 210 11.74 -27.40 23.12
CA GLY A 210 10.29 -27.49 22.96
C GLY A 210 9.52 -27.84 24.24
N LEU A 211 10.18 -27.98 25.39
CA LEU A 211 9.60 -28.37 26.67
C LEU A 211 8.94 -27.17 27.37
N CYS A 212 7.76 -27.36 27.94
CA CYS A 212 7.06 -26.31 28.69
C CYS A 212 7.68 -26.15 30.09
N ILE A 213 8.37 -25.03 30.32
CA ILE A 213 9.01 -24.65 31.60
C ILE A 213 8.20 -23.54 32.31
N PRO A 214 8.19 -23.47 33.66
CA PRO A 214 7.44 -22.45 34.40
C PRO A 214 7.90 -21.02 34.10
N ASP A 215 6.97 -20.10 33.81
CA ASP A 215 7.22 -18.66 33.77
C ASP A 215 6.62 -18.00 35.02
N TYR A 216 7.48 -17.60 35.94
CA TYR A 216 7.10 -17.01 37.23
C TYR A 216 6.31 -15.70 37.12
N ASN A 217 6.37 -15.00 35.98
CA ASN A 217 5.54 -13.81 35.72
C ASN A 217 4.13 -14.22 35.30
N LEU A 218 3.99 -15.17 34.37
CA LEU A 218 2.68 -15.68 33.95
C LEU A 218 1.94 -16.38 35.09
N ILE A 219 2.69 -17.11 35.93
CA ILE A 219 2.23 -17.70 37.20
C ILE A 219 1.64 -16.65 38.15
N ALA A 220 2.25 -15.46 38.26
CA ALA A 220 1.71 -14.38 39.08
C ALA A 220 0.35 -13.84 38.56
N PHE A 221 0.12 -13.89 37.24
CA PHE A 221 -1.12 -13.41 36.61
C PHE A 221 -2.27 -14.42 36.64
N SER A 222 -2.02 -15.73 36.71
CA SER A 222 -3.10 -16.74 36.72
C SER A 222 -3.82 -16.86 38.08
N ASN A 223 -3.26 -16.25 39.12
CA ASN A 223 -3.78 -16.24 40.50
C ASN A 223 -3.89 -17.64 41.13
N ILE A 224 -3.04 -18.60 40.73
CA ILE A 224 -3.09 -19.97 41.25
C ILE A 224 -2.71 -20.06 42.74
N CYS A 225 -1.63 -19.39 43.15
CA CYS A 225 -1.18 -19.42 44.54
C CYS A 225 -2.11 -18.64 45.49
N ASP A 226 -2.79 -17.58 45.04
CA ASP A 226 -3.82 -16.88 45.86
C ASP A 226 -5.01 -17.78 46.22
N LYS A 227 -5.31 -18.77 45.36
CA LYS A 227 -6.40 -19.74 45.56
C LYS A 227 -5.98 -20.91 46.43
N SER A 228 -4.67 -21.15 46.55
CA SER A 228 -4.08 -22.16 47.42
C SER A 228 -3.99 -21.66 48.86
N LYS A 229 -3.73 -22.59 49.79
CA LYS A 229 -3.27 -22.29 51.16
C LYS A 229 -1.96 -22.99 51.50
N ASP A 230 -1.40 -23.71 50.52
CA ASP A 230 -0.20 -24.51 50.63
C ASP A 230 0.97 -23.76 49.99
N LYS A 231 2.20 -24.10 50.40
CA LYS A 231 3.43 -23.40 49.98
C LYS A 231 3.81 -23.58 48.51
N SER A 232 3.15 -24.49 47.82
CA SER A 232 3.31 -24.74 46.40
C SER A 232 1.98 -25.13 45.77
N VAL A 233 1.91 -25.07 44.44
CA VAL A 233 0.75 -25.52 43.67
C VAL A 233 1.22 -26.47 42.57
N LEU A 234 0.56 -27.63 42.51
CA LEU A 234 0.70 -28.58 41.41
C LEU A 234 -0.11 -28.07 40.19
N VAL A 235 0.59 -27.74 39.11
CA VAL A 235 -0.03 -27.29 37.84
C VAL A 235 0.43 -28.18 36.70
N GLU A 236 -0.51 -28.59 35.85
CA GLU A 236 -0.20 -29.34 34.62
C GLU A 236 0.51 -28.40 33.62
N PRO A 237 1.76 -28.67 33.19
CA PRO A 237 2.53 -27.79 32.29
C PRO A 237 1.96 -27.64 30.87
N LEU A 238 0.97 -28.45 30.52
CA LEU A 238 0.33 -28.53 29.21
C LEU A 238 -1.18 -28.33 29.35
N GLN A 239 -1.79 -27.59 28.44
CA GLN A 239 -3.25 -27.46 28.32
C GLN A 239 -3.69 -27.90 26.92
N LEU A 240 -4.90 -28.47 26.82
CA LEU A 240 -5.42 -28.92 25.53
C LEU A 240 -5.74 -27.71 24.65
N ILE A 241 -5.30 -27.73 23.39
CA ILE A 241 -5.41 -26.59 22.47
C ILE A 241 -6.85 -26.11 22.35
N LYS A 242 -7.08 -24.80 22.46
CA LYS A 242 -8.44 -24.24 22.49
C LYS A 242 -9.20 -24.40 21.16
N GLY A 243 -10.02 -25.45 21.08
CA GLY A 243 -10.79 -25.83 19.88
C GLY A 243 -10.47 -27.22 19.35
N ASP A 244 -9.49 -27.89 19.98
CA ASP A 244 -9.22 -29.31 19.84
C ASP A 244 -10.46 -30.17 20.14
N LYS A 245 -10.49 -31.37 19.55
CA LYS A 245 -11.68 -32.23 19.46
C LYS A 245 -11.49 -33.64 20.02
N CYS A 246 -10.33 -33.94 20.62
CA CYS A 246 -10.09 -35.26 21.19
C CYS A 246 -11.01 -35.57 22.39
N LYS A 247 -11.41 -36.84 22.56
CA LYS A 247 -12.37 -37.23 23.62
C LYS A 247 -11.77 -37.51 25.00
N THR A 248 -10.51 -37.95 25.06
CA THR A 248 -9.88 -38.40 26.31
C THR A 248 -8.52 -37.73 26.47
N PRO A 249 -8.41 -36.72 27.36
CA PRO A 249 -7.15 -36.08 27.71
C PRO A 249 -6.04 -37.06 28.06
N MET A 250 -4.81 -36.71 27.65
CA MET A 250 -3.59 -37.31 28.18
C MET A 250 -3.49 -37.03 29.69
N LYS A 251 -3.00 -37.99 30.46
CA LYS A 251 -2.67 -37.77 31.88
C LYS A 251 -1.31 -37.07 31.95
N ILE A 252 -1.34 -35.76 32.14
CA ILE A 252 -0.15 -34.94 32.38
C ILE A 252 0.33 -35.17 33.82
N GLU A 253 1.64 -35.04 34.06
CA GLU A 253 2.19 -35.03 35.42
C GLU A 253 2.39 -33.55 35.83
N PRO A 254 1.74 -33.07 36.90
CA PRO A 254 1.83 -31.67 37.28
C PRO A 254 3.19 -31.33 37.89
N VAL A 255 3.70 -30.15 37.56
CA VAL A 255 4.90 -29.56 38.14
C VAL A 255 4.53 -28.87 39.45
N ASP A 256 5.36 -29.05 40.48
CA ASP A 256 5.21 -28.40 41.78
C ASP A 256 5.84 -27.00 41.73
N ILE A 257 5.00 -25.96 41.71
CA ILE A 257 5.43 -24.55 41.61
C ILE A 257 5.52 -23.97 43.03
N PRO A 258 6.71 -23.60 43.54
CA PRO A 258 6.86 -23.00 44.87
C PRO A 258 6.25 -21.60 44.90
N CYS A 259 5.16 -21.42 45.64
CA CYS A 259 4.50 -20.12 45.81
C CYS A 259 5.37 -19.13 46.59
N ASP A 260 6.30 -19.63 47.43
CA ASP A 260 7.28 -18.82 48.16
C ASP A 260 8.34 -18.14 47.24
N GLU A 261 8.44 -18.53 45.96
CA GLU A 261 9.43 -17.98 45.00
C GLU A 261 8.81 -17.10 43.90
N ILE A 262 7.48 -16.99 43.87
CA ILE A 262 6.75 -16.07 42.97
C ILE A 262 6.92 -14.63 43.51
N PRO A 263 7.08 -13.61 42.64
CA PRO A 263 7.04 -12.22 43.07
C PRO A 263 5.78 -11.92 43.91
N GLU A 264 5.96 -11.38 45.13
CA GLU A 264 4.82 -11.02 45.99
C GLU A 264 3.90 -10.06 45.26
N LYS A 265 2.60 -10.36 45.32
CA LYS A 265 1.59 -9.66 44.55
C LYS A 265 1.43 -8.22 45.03
N GLY A 266 1.61 -7.27 44.11
CA GLY A 266 1.14 -5.89 44.28
C GLY A 266 -0.30 -5.88 44.79
N SER A 267 -0.57 -5.08 45.82
CA SER A 267 -1.74 -5.28 46.67
C SER A 267 -3.05 -4.89 46.00
N SER A 268 -3.77 -5.88 45.46
CA SER A 268 -5.16 -5.82 44.97
C SER A 268 -5.50 -4.86 43.81
N ASP A 269 -4.64 -3.88 43.53
CA ASP A 269 -4.77 -2.97 42.39
C ASP A 269 -4.07 -3.55 41.16
N ARG A 270 -4.72 -3.37 40.00
CA ARG A 270 -4.17 -3.80 38.71
C ARG A 270 -3.15 -2.77 38.24
N GLU A 271 -1.90 -2.95 38.64
CA GLU A 271 -0.85 -1.95 38.48
C GLU A 271 -0.01 -2.15 37.21
N ILE A 272 0.30 -1.04 36.54
CA ILE A 272 1.23 -0.97 35.40
C ILE A 272 2.64 -1.22 35.93
N VAL A 273 3.37 -2.13 35.30
CA VAL A 273 4.76 -2.45 35.70
C VAL A 273 5.73 -1.67 34.82
N THR A 274 6.79 -1.13 35.42
CA THR A 274 7.91 -0.53 34.68
C THR A 274 9.21 -1.30 34.95
N THR A 275 9.90 -1.69 33.88
CA THR A 275 11.25 -2.28 33.93
C THR A 275 12.29 -1.23 33.54
N GLU A 276 13.20 -0.87 34.45
CA GLU A 276 14.26 0.12 34.21
C GLU A 276 15.60 -0.58 33.90
N ASN A 277 16.10 -0.45 32.67
CA ASN A 277 17.46 -0.83 32.28
C ASN A 277 18.36 0.41 32.25
N LYS A 278 19.65 0.26 32.62
CA LYS A 278 20.61 1.36 32.80
C LYS A 278 21.89 1.11 32.02
N PHE A 279 22.39 2.14 31.36
CA PHE A 279 23.53 2.03 30.44
C PHE A 279 24.57 3.13 30.69
N ASP A 280 25.85 2.76 30.59
CA ASP A 280 27.01 3.66 30.60
C ASP A 280 27.31 4.26 29.21
N PHE A 281 26.41 4.05 28.25
CA PHE A 281 26.48 4.49 26.86
C PHE A 281 25.09 4.86 26.34
N GLU A 282 25.04 5.66 25.27
CA GLU A 282 23.82 6.01 24.54
C GLU A 282 23.47 4.90 23.54
N ILE A 283 22.20 4.49 23.47
CA ILE A 283 21.67 3.72 22.33
C ILE A 283 21.39 4.69 21.20
N LYS A 284 21.89 4.40 19.99
CA LYS A 284 21.71 5.24 18.80
C LYS A 284 20.71 4.65 17.81
N PHE A 285 20.85 3.37 17.49
CA PHE A 285 19.93 2.65 16.61
C PHE A 285 19.05 1.69 17.40
N TYR A 286 17.77 1.58 17.02
CA TYR A 286 16.83 0.61 17.58
C TYR A 286 15.66 0.33 16.62
N GLN A 287 15.38 -0.95 16.36
CA GLN A 287 14.31 -1.37 15.46
C GLN A 287 13.74 -2.76 15.83
N TYR A 288 12.41 -2.85 15.89
CA TYR A 288 11.67 -4.11 16.06
C TYR A 288 11.53 -4.85 14.71
N PHE A 289 11.50 -6.18 14.76
CA PHE A 289 11.06 -7.01 13.64
C PHE A 289 9.53 -6.87 13.44
N ASP A 290 9.06 -6.56 12.23
CA ASP A 290 7.61 -6.39 11.93
C ASP A 290 6.88 -7.75 11.84
N THR A 291 6.69 -8.41 12.98
CA THR A 291 6.02 -9.72 13.06
C THR A 291 4.97 -9.77 14.17
N VAL A 292 4.20 -10.86 14.21
CA VAL A 292 3.21 -11.15 15.26
C VAL A 292 3.63 -12.30 16.18
N ALA A 293 4.90 -12.71 16.12
CA ALA A 293 5.42 -13.86 16.87
C ALA A 293 5.86 -13.47 18.29
N ASP A 294 6.66 -12.41 18.41
CA ASP A 294 7.28 -11.93 19.64
C ASP A 294 7.67 -10.44 19.51
N GLU A 295 8.02 -9.83 20.64
CA GLU A 295 8.41 -8.41 20.73
C GLU A 295 9.93 -8.27 20.57
N SER A 296 10.48 -8.80 19.47
CA SER A 296 11.93 -8.84 19.19
C SER A 296 12.50 -7.54 18.63
N LEU A 297 13.57 -7.05 19.27
CA LEU A 297 14.17 -5.73 19.10
C LEU A 297 15.69 -5.84 18.98
N VAL A 298 16.26 -5.24 17.93
CA VAL A 298 17.71 -5.01 17.80
C VAL A 298 18.04 -3.57 18.19
N MET A 299 19.16 -3.35 18.90
CA MET A 299 19.67 -2.04 19.31
C MET A 299 21.19 -1.96 19.09
N LEU A 300 21.72 -0.80 18.68
CA LEU A 300 23.17 -0.50 18.71
C LEU A 300 23.47 0.67 19.66
N ASN A 301 24.60 0.58 20.38
CA ASN A 301 25.16 1.73 21.07
C ASN A 301 26.04 2.61 20.14
N SER A 302 26.40 3.81 20.61
CA SER A 302 27.26 4.77 19.89
C SER A 302 28.69 4.30 19.57
N ILE A 303 29.07 3.07 19.95
CA ILE A 303 30.35 2.43 19.60
C ILE A 303 30.18 1.08 18.91
N GLY A 304 28.99 0.78 18.38
CA GLY A 304 28.72 -0.41 17.56
C GLY A 304 28.70 -1.75 18.30
N ASP A 305 28.48 -1.78 19.62
CA ASP A 305 28.04 -3.03 20.26
C ASP A 305 26.54 -3.23 20.00
N ALA A 306 26.16 -4.43 19.56
CA ALA A 306 24.77 -4.82 19.32
C ALA A 306 24.13 -5.46 20.55
N TYR A 307 22.83 -5.20 20.73
CA TYR A 307 22.00 -5.73 21.80
C TYR A 307 20.67 -6.22 21.24
N ILE A 308 20.12 -7.27 21.85
CA ILE A 308 18.89 -7.94 21.44
C ILE A 308 17.97 -8.12 22.66
N SER A 309 16.67 -7.89 22.47
CA SER A 309 15.59 -8.28 23.38
C SER A 309 14.54 -9.06 22.58
N HIS A 310 13.79 -9.94 23.25
CA HIS A 310 12.65 -10.68 22.70
C HIS A 310 11.36 -10.43 23.51
N ASP A 311 11.38 -9.41 24.38
CA ASP A 311 10.38 -9.17 25.44
C ASP A 311 10.01 -7.68 25.58
N GLY A 312 10.13 -6.90 24.49
CA GLY A 312 9.75 -5.48 24.46
C GLY A 312 10.76 -4.55 25.17
N GLY A 313 12.00 -4.99 25.32
CA GLY A 313 13.06 -4.26 26.03
C GLY A 313 13.13 -4.52 27.53
N GLN A 314 12.35 -5.46 28.08
CA GLN A 314 12.43 -5.82 29.51
C GLN A 314 13.79 -6.45 29.84
N THR A 315 14.25 -7.41 29.03
CA THR A 315 15.57 -8.06 29.14
C THR A 315 16.41 -7.72 27.91
N ILE A 316 17.40 -6.83 28.09
CA ILE A 316 18.31 -6.41 27.02
C ILE A 316 19.64 -7.16 27.18
N LYS A 317 19.98 -8.00 26.20
CA LYS A 317 21.22 -8.81 26.19
C LYS A 317 22.16 -8.31 25.10
N ARG A 318 23.46 -8.21 25.40
CA ARG A 318 24.49 -7.95 24.38
C ARG A 318 24.64 -9.16 23.45
N PHE A 319 24.68 -8.93 22.15
CA PHE A 319 25.04 -9.93 21.14
C PHE A 319 26.57 -10.08 21.07
N ASP A 320 27.08 -11.31 20.97
CA ASP A 320 28.52 -11.56 20.86
C ASP A 320 28.97 -11.62 19.40
N THR A 321 29.50 -10.49 18.95
CA THR A 321 30.09 -10.26 17.63
C THR A 321 31.54 -10.76 17.52
N ASN A 322 32.02 -11.60 18.44
CA ASN A 322 33.44 -11.97 18.58
C ASN A 322 34.37 -10.73 18.69
N GLY A 323 33.90 -9.71 19.41
CA GLY A 323 34.61 -8.44 19.58
C GLY A 323 34.74 -7.63 18.29
N GLU A 324 33.80 -7.75 17.37
CA GLU A 324 33.64 -6.86 16.20
C GLU A 324 32.62 -5.75 16.50
N LYS A 325 32.75 -4.59 15.85
CA LYS A 325 31.77 -3.51 15.97
C LYS A 325 30.84 -3.51 14.76
N ILE A 326 29.54 -3.49 15.00
CA ILE A 326 28.54 -3.32 13.96
C ILE A 326 28.53 -1.85 13.52
N VAL A 327 28.56 -1.66 12.21
CA VAL A 327 28.55 -0.36 11.52
C VAL A 327 27.12 0.02 11.11
N GLU A 328 26.32 -0.97 10.71
CA GLU A 328 24.99 -0.79 10.12
C GLU A 328 24.11 -2.01 10.42
N VAL A 329 22.79 -1.81 10.51
CA VAL A 329 21.79 -2.87 10.61
C VAL A 329 20.73 -2.65 9.53
N VAL A 330 20.50 -3.65 8.68
CA VAL A 330 19.52 -3.58 7.59
C VAL A 330 18.48 -4.69 7.77
N PHE A 331 17.20 -4.32 7.83
CA PHE A 331 16.08 -5.27 7.91
C PHE A 331 15.53 -5.57 6.51
N ASN A 332 15.11 -6.81 6.26
CA ASN A 332 14.49 -7.17 4.98
C ASN A 332 13.01 -6.70 4.94
N PRO A 333 12.61 -5.78 4.04
CA PRO A 333 11.27 -5.18 4.01
C PRO A 333 10.19 -6.10 3.41
N TYR A 334 10.60 -7.22 2.81
CA TYR A 334 9.70 -8.25 2.26
C TYR A 334 9.61 -9.49 3.18
N PHE A 335 10.68 -9.76 3.95
CA PHE A 335 10.80 -10.94 4.81
C PHE A 335 11.12 -10.54 6.26
N ASN A 336 10.13 -9.92 6.91
CA ASN A 336 10.20 -9.20 8.20
C ASN A 336 10.79 -9.93 9.42
N SER A 337 11.12 -11.23 9.34
CA SER A 337 11.89 -11.95 10.36
C SER A 337 13.41 -11.83 10.18
N SER A 338 13.86 -11.17 9.11
CA SER A 338 15.26 -11.18 8.67
C SER A 338 15.95 -9.82 8.84
N ALA A 339 17.18 -9.85 9.33
CA ALA A 339 18.04 -8.67 9.46
C ALA A 339 19.53 -9.03 9.29
N TYR A 340 20.30 -8.05 8.87
CA TYR A 340 21.71 -8.18 8.48
C TYR A 340 22.53 -7.11 9.20
N LEU A 341 23.50 -7.53 10.01
CA LEU A 341 24.34 -6.64 10.80
C LEU A 341 25.75 -6.62 10.19
N PHE A 342 26.23 -5.44 9.81
CA PHE A 342 27.49 -5.27 9.09
C PHE A 342 28.66 -5.01 10.04
N GLY A 343 29.64 -5.91 10.06
CA GLY A 343 30.79 -5.85 10.94
C GLY A 343 31.99 -5.07 10.36
N SER A 344 32.64 -4.28 11.21
CA SER A 344 33.79 -3.42 10.88
C SER A 344 35.10 -4.14 10.52
N LYS A 345 35.12 -5.47 10.48
CA LYS A 345 36.24 -6.29 9.94
C LYS A 345 35.85 -7.01 8.64
N GLY A 346 34.65 -6.75 8.11
CA GLY A 346 34.13 -7.35 6.87
C GLY A 346 33.35 -8.65 7.06
N ASN A 347 32.80 -8.91 8.25
CA ASN A 347 31.84 -9.99 8.46
C ASN A 347 30.40 -9.46 8.35
N ILE A 348 29.47 -10.30 7.91
CA ILE A 348 28.03 -10.05 7.96
C ILE A 348 27.39 -11.07 8.90
N PHE A 349 26.53 -10.60 9.80
CA PHE A 349 25.76 -11.45 10.72
C PHE A 349 24.30 -11.42 10.27
N SER A 350 23.86 -12.49 9.60
CA SER A 350 22.51 -12.63 9.02
C SER A 350 21.61 -13.42 9.97
N THR A 351 20.42 -12.92 10.28
CA THR A 351 19.36 -13.68 10.98
C THR A 351 18.10 -13.74 10.13
N HIS A 352 17.35 -14.82 10.26
CA HIS A 352 16.05 -15.04 9.61
C HIS A 352 14.96 -15.43 10.63
N ASP A 353 15.30 -15.45 11.92
CA ASP A 353 14.46 -15.93 13.03
C ASP A 353 14.25 -14.88 14.12
N ARG A 354 14.39 -13.59 13.77
CA ARG A 354 14.27 -12.41 14.65
C ARG A 354 15.39 -12.30 15.69
N GLY A 355 16.59 -12.79 15.35
CA GLY A 355 17.79 -12.68 16.17
C GLY A 355 17.92 -13.73 17.27
N HIS A 356 17.23 -14.87 17.16
CA HIS A 356 17.49 -16.03 18.03
C HIS A 356 18.75 -16.79 17.59
N SER A 357 19.02 -16.84 16.29
CA SER A 357 20.26 -17.37 15.70
C SER A 357 20.80 -16.45 14.61
N PHE A 358 22.11 -16.57 14.35
CA PHE A 358 22.82 -15.80 13.34
C PHE A 358 23.75 -16.72 12.55
N MET A 359 23.64 -16.65 11.23
CA MET A 359 24.68 -17.06 10.29
C MET A 359 25.79 -15.99 10.30
N ILE A 360 27.04 -16.40 10.12
CA ILE A 360 28.18 -15.48 10.00
C ILE A 360 28.91 -15.80 8.70
N ALA A 361 28.90 -14.84 7.77
CA ALA A 361 29.60 -14.94 6.50
C ALA A 361 30.56 -13.75 6.32
N LYS A 362 31.34 -13.76 5.24
CA LYS A 362 32.36 -12.74 4.98
C LYS A 362 32.07 -11.96 3.70
N LEU A 363 32.07 -10.64 3.80
CA LEU A 363 31.85 -9.72 2.69
C LEU A 363 33.02 -9.73 1.70
N PRO A 364 32.79 -9.52 0.38
CA PRO A 364 33.83 -9.48 -0.64
C PRO A 364 34.84 -8.37 -0.40
N GLU A 365 34.31 -7.16 -0.16
CA GLU A 365 35.05 -5.99 0.30
C GLU A 365 34.64 -5.69 1.74
N ALA A 366 35.60 -5.46 2.62
CA ALA A 366 35.33 -5.28 4.05
C ALA A 366 34.74 -3.90 4.41
N ARG A 367 34.63 -2.99 3.44
CA ARG A 367 34.11 -1.63 3.62
C ARG A 367 32.72 -1.51 3.02
N GLN A 368 31.70 -1.65 3.87
CA GLN A 368 30.38 -1.09 3.59
C GLN A 368 30.48 0.44 3.47
N LEU A 369 29.73 1.01 2.52
CA LEU A 369 29.79 2.43 2.17
C LEU A 369 28.56 3.24 2.62
N GLY A 370 27.64 2.62 3.39
CA GLY A 370 26.38 3.25 3.80
C GLY A 370 25.35 3.37 2.67
N MET A 371 25.47 2.52 1.64
CA MET A 371 24.40 2.32 0.65
C MET A 371 23.50 1.18 1.13
N PRO A 372 22.16 1.32 1.00
CA PRO A 372 21.21 0.31 1.47
C PRO A 372 21.37 -1.01 0.73
N LEU A 373 20.84 -2.11 1.29
CA LEU A 373 20.71 -3.36 0.55
C LEU A 373 19.42 -3.37 -0.27
N ASP A 374 19.53 -3.75 -1.54
CA ASP A 374 18.37 -4.05 -2.38
C ASP A 374 18.01 -5.53 -2.24
N PHE A 375 16.77 -5.82 -1.83
CA PHE A 375 16.27 -7.18 -1.61
C PHE A 375 15.35 -7.64 -2.75
N SER A 376 15.38 -8.92 -3.07
CA SER A 376 14.36 -9.53 -3.94
C SER A 376 13.01 -9.61 -3.23
N ALA A 377 11.95 -9.09 -3.84
CA ALA A 377 10.59 -9.22 -3.30
C ALA A 377 10.01 -10.65 -3.39
N LYS A 378 10.75 -11.60 -4.00
CA LYS A 378 10.34 -12.99 -4.22
C LYS A 378 11.21 -14.03 -3.51
N ALA A 379 12.43 -13.68 -3.07
CA ALA A 379 13.37 -14.62 -2.47
C ALA A 379 14.08 -14.02 -1.26
N GLN A 380 13.94 -14.68 -0.09
CA GLN A 380 14.40 -14.17 1.21
C GLN A 380 15.92 -13.94 1.26
N ASP A 381 16.66 -14.83 0.61
CA ASP A 381 18.11 -14.94 0.74
C ASP A 381 18.86 -14.29 -0.43
N THR A 382 18.13 -13.56 -1.29
CA THR A 382 18.67 -12.90 -2.49
C THR A 382 18.67 -11.37 -2.32
N PHE A 383 19.86 -10.78 -2.28
CA PHE A 383 20.05 -9.33 -2.18
C PHE A 383 21.32 -8.84 -2.88
N ILE A 384 21.40 -7.53 -3.08
CA ILE A 384 22.56 -6.82 -3.61
C ILE A 384 23.25 -6.05 -2.48
N TYR A 385 24.57 -6.20 -2.38
CA TYR A 385 25.45 -5.53 -1.43
C TYR A 385 26.43 -4.60 -2.16
N TYR A 386 26.78 -3.45 -1.56
CA TYR A 386 27.67 -2.46 -2.18
C TYR A 386 29.03 -2.38 -1.47
N GLY A 387 30.02 -3.06 -2.05
CA GLY A 387 31.39 -3.08 -1.53
C GLY A 387 32.20 -1.86 -1.97
N GLY A 388 32.93 -1.24 -1.04
CA GLY A 388 33.87 -0.15 -1.32
C GLY A 388 35.22 -0.63 -1.82
N LYS A 389 35.35 -0.77 -3.14
CA LYS A 389 36.55 -1.30 -3.82
C LYS A 389 37.66 -0.25 -3.89
N ASN A 390 38.90 -0.65 -3.60
CA ASN A 390 40.09 0.23 -3.45
C ASN A 390 39.99 1.33 -2.37
N CYS A 391 39.02 1.24 -1.45
CA CYS A 391 38.72 2.30 -0.48
C CYS A 391 39.54 2.21 0.83
N GLU A 392 40.82 2.60 0.82
CA GLU A 392 41.57 2.84 2.07
C GLU A 392 40.90 3.93 2.94
N SER A 393 40.43 5.00 2.28
CA SER A 393 39.48 5.97 2.80
C SER A 393 38.29 6.06 1.83
N ILE A 394 37.15 6.60 2.29
CA ILE A 394 36.06 7.00 1.38
C ILE A 394 36.50 8.17 0.46
N LEU A 395 37.52 8.93 0.89
CA LEU A 395 38.16 10.00 0.13
C LEU A 395 39.37 9.52 -0.71
N SER A 396 39.60 8.20 -0.84
CA SER A 396 40.67 7.69 -1.71
C SER A 396 40.29 7.91 -3.18
N PRO A 397 41.15 8.47 -4.06
CA PRO A 397 40.77 8.82 -5.44
C PRO A 397 40.30 7.66 -6.33
N GLU A 398 40.71 6.43 -6.01
CA GLU A 398 40.31 5.21 -6.71
C GLU A 398 39.16 4.46 -6.01
N CYS A 399 38.62 5.00 -4.91
CA CYS A 399 37.51 4.41 -4.16
C CYS A 399 36.21 4.51 -4.97
N HIS A 400 35.53 3.38 -5.15
CA HIS A 400 34.26 3.32 -5.86
C HIS A 400 33.36 2.22 -5.29
N ALA A 401 32.06 2.42 -5.45
CA ALA A 401 31.04 1.43 -5.17
C ALA A 401 31.08 0.30 -6.21
N VAL A 402 30.95 -0.95 -5.77
CA VAL A 402 30.71 -2.10 -6.63
C VAL A 402 29.58 -2.93 -6.05
N ALA A 403 28.57 -3.20 -6.88
CA ALA A 403 27.45 -4.05 -6.50
C ALA A 403 27.83 -5.53 -6.61
N TYR A 404 27.51 -6.30 -5.58
CA TYR A 404 27.70 -7.73 -5.44
C TYR A 404 26.36 -8.42 -5.20
N LEU A 405 26.06 -9.46 -5.97
CA LEU A 405 24.84 -10.27 -5.82
C LEU A 405 25.11 -11.49 -4.95
N THR A 406 24.27 -11.72 -3.94
CA THR A 406 24.13 -13.02 -3.25
C THR A 406 22.76 -13.62 -3.56
N LYS A 407 22.68 -14.95 -3.55
CA LYS A 407 21.42 -15.73 -3.63
C LYS A 407 21.26 -16.71 -2.45
N ASP A 408 22.12 -16.60 -1.43
CA ASP A 408 22.33 -17.57 -0.36
C ASP A 408 22.51 -16.91 1.03
N GLY A 409 21.88 -15.74 1.25
CA GLY A 409 21.87 -15.05 2.54
C GLY A 409 23.17 -14.33 2.90
N GLY A 410 24.12 -14.32 1.97
CA GLY A 410 25.46 -13.75 2.11
C GLY A 410 26.57 -14.77 2.29
N GLU A 411 26.32 -16.09 2.16
CA GLU A 411 27.40 -17.09 2.18
C GLU A 411 28.37 -16.92 1.01
N THR A 412 27.84 -16.62 -0.19
CA THR A 412 28.63 -16.30 -1.37
C THR A 412 28.12 -15.04 -2.08
N PHE A 413 29.01 -14.39 -2.83
CA PHE A 413 28.76 -13.14 -3.54
C PHE A 413 29.45 -13.16 -4.90
N THR A 414 28.74 -12.72 -5.93
CA THR A 414 29.26 -12.54 -7.30
C THR A 414 29.36 -11.05 -7.62
N GLU A 415 30.47 -10.60 -8.21
CA GLU A 415 30.61 -9.20 -8.66
C GLU A 415 29.64 -8.93 -9.82
N MET A 416 28.70 -8.00 -9.60
CA MET A 416 27.63 -7.69 -10.55
C MET A 416 27.98 -6.44 -11.38
N LEU A 417 28.21 -5.29 -10.74
CA LEU A 417 28.34 -4.02 -11.48
C LEU A 417 29.23 -2.98 -10.80
N ASP A 418 30.20 -2.47 -11.56
CA ASP A 418 31.23 -1.50 -11.15
C ASP A 418 30.69 -0.05 -11.26
N ASN A 419 30.85 0.77 -10.21
CA ASN A 419 30.29 2.12 -10.01
C ASN A 419 28.76 2.19 -9.87
N ALA A 420 28.12 1.07 -9.54
CA ALA A 420 26.71 1.04 -9.17
C ALA A 420 26.47 1.80 -7.85
N ILE A 421 25.54 2.76 -7.86
CA ILE A 421 25.10 3.53 -6.68
C ILE A 421 23.84 2.92 -6.06
N HIS A 422 22.91 2.43 -6.89
CA HIS A 422 21.60 1.94 -6.46
C HIS A 422 21.00 0.99 -7.51
N CYS A 423 20.54 -0.20 -7.13
CA CYS A 423 20.21 -1.31 -8.04
C CYS A 423 19.02 -2.16 -7.58
N GLU A 424 17.82 -1.86 -8.09
CA GLU A 424 16.61 -2.59 -7.71
C GLU A 424 16.36 -3.84 -8.58
N PHE A 425 15.85 -4.91 -7.95
CA PHE A 425 15.26 -6.09 -8.63
C PHE A 425 13.91 -5.73 -9.28
N ALA A 426 13.91 -4.80 -10.24
CA ALA A 426 12.74 -4.21 -10.90
C ALA A 426 11.71 -5.25 -11.38
N GLY A 427 12.15 -6.39 -11.92
CA GLY A 427 11.30 -7.51 -12.36
C GLY A 427 10.48 -8.17 -11.24
N THR A 428 10.80 -7.90 -9.97
CA THR A 428 10.05 -8.35 -8.80
C THR A 428 9.06 -7.32 -8.26
N LEU A 429 9.15 -6.05 -8.70
CA LEU A 429 8.37 -4.91 -8.18
C LEU A 429 7.09 -4.60 -8.98
N PHE A 430 7.04 -4.97 -10.26
CA PHE A 430 5.90 -4.72 -11.13
C PHE A 430 4.78 -5.77 -10.97
N GLU A 431 3.51 -5.39 -11.17
CA GLU A 431 2.38 -6.35 -11.21
C GLU A 431 2.43 -7.21 -12.50
N TYR A 432 2.99 -6.65 -13.58
CA TYR A 432 3.13 -7.29 -14.90
C TYR A 432 4.50 -6.95 -15.54
N PRO A 433 5.62 -7.48 -15.00
CA PRO A 433 6.97 -7.21 -15.52
C PRO A 433 7.17 -7.80 -16.92
N SER A 434 7.99 -7.15 -17.75
CA SER A 434 8.42 -7.71 -19.04
C SER A 434 9.47 -8.83 -18.91
N ASN A 435 10.22 -8.86 -17.80
CA ASN A 435 11.03 -10.01 -17.36
C ASN A 435 11.12 -9.99 -15.82
N GLU A 436 10.94 -11.14 -15.16
CA GLU A 436 10.97 -11.23 -13.69
C GLU A 436 12.37 -11.12 -13.08
N GLU A 437 13.42 -11.46 -13.83
CA GLU A 437 14.82 -11.38 -13.38
C GLU A 437 15.47 -10.01 -13.67
N MET A 438 14.71 -9.06 -14.20
CA MET A 438 15.23 -7.74 -14.57
C MET A 438 15.75 -6.96 -13.34
N VAL A 439 17.03 -6.59 -13.39
CA VAL A 439 17.65 -5.62 -12.47
C VAL A 439 17.84 -4.29 -13.21
N MET A 440 17.55 -3.17 -12.54
CA MET A 440 17.92 -1.83 -13.00
C MET A 440 18.95 -1.24 -12.05
N CYS A 441 19.92 -0.49 -12.57
CA CYS A 441 21.00 0.11 -11.79
C CYS A 441 21.29 1.54 -12.23
N GLN A 442 21.47 2.43 -11.25
CA GLN A 442 22.09 3.74 -11.43
C GLN A 442 23.60 3.60 -11.30
N VAL A 443 24.35 3.97 -12.35
CA VAL A 443 25.81 3.84 -12.40
C VAL A 443 26.47 5.21 -12.56
N LYS A 444 27.48 5.52 -11.74
CA LYS A 444 28.33 6.71 -11.92
C LYS A 444 29.36 6.48 -13.02
N LYS A 445 29.52 7.43 -13.92
CA LYS A 445 30.50 7.34 -15.01
C LYS A 445 31.91 7.60 -14.48
N LYS A 446 32.85 6.66 -14.70
CA LYS A 446 34.26 6.90 -14.34
C LYS A 446 34.76 8.21 -14.95
N SER A 447 35.32 9.08 -14.10
CA SER A 447 35.74 10.45 -14.41
C SER A 447 34.64 11.48 -14.74
N SER A 448 33.40 11.29 -14.27
CA SER A 448 32.33 12.31 -14.37
C SER A 448 31.26 12.15 -13.28
N GLU A 449 30.62 13.25 -12.90
CA GLU A 449 29.42 13.24 -12.03
C GLU A 449 28.14 12.81 -12.77
N THR A 450 28.22 12.58 -14.08
CA THR A 450 27.10 12.02 -14.85
C THR A 450 26.78 10.59 -14.41
N ARG A 451 25.49 10.33 -14.18
CA ARG A 451 24.93 9.02 -13.83
C ARG A 451 24.13 8.49 -15.00
N SER A 452 24.04 7.17 -15.15
CA SER A 452 23.18 6.54 -16.17
C SER A 452 22.30 5.47 -15.55
N LEU A 453 21.07 5.31 -16.06
CA LEU A 453 20.23 4.17 -15.75
C LEU A 453 20.56 3.05 -16.75
N VAL A 454 20.98 1.90 -16.24
CA VAL A 454 21.19 0.68 -17.02
C VAL A 454 20.27 -0.44 -16.53
N SER A 455 19.99 -1.42 -17.37
CA SER A 455 19.25 -2.64 -17.03
C SER A 455 19.98 -3.88 -17.49
N SER A 456 19.78 -4.99 -16.79
CA SER A 456 20.20 -6.33 -17.23
C SER A 456 19.13 -7.36 -16.88
N ILE A 457 19.07 -8.43 -17.67
CA ILE A 457 18.33 -9.66 -17.33
C ILE A 457 19.25 -10.83 -16.96
N ASP A 458 20.57 -10.64 -16.90
CA ASP A 458 21.55 -11.69 -16.55
C ASP A 458 22.53 -11.29 -15.43
N PHE A 459 22.16 -10.28 -14.63
CA PHE A 459 22.99 -9.71 -13.56
C PHE A 459 24.34 -9.18 -14.10
N PHE A 460 24.27 -8.50 -15.24
CA PHE A 460 25.35 -7.78 -15.92
C PHE A 460 26.56 -8.64 -16.33
N GLN A 461 26.38 -9.96 -16.41
CA GLN A 461 27.43 -10.90 -16.83
C GLN A 461 27.64 -10.91 -18.35
N GLY A 462 26.62 -10.51 -19.12
CA GLY A 462 26.66 -10.40 -20.58
C GLY A 462 25.67 -9.39 -21.16
N ASP A 463 24.49 -9.24 -20.57
CA ASP A 463 23.49 -8.22 -20.91
C ASP A 463 23.71 -6.94 -20.09
N ASN A 464 23.98 -5.84 -20.79
CA ASN A 464 24.08 -4.51 -20.21
C ASN A 464 23.49 -3.49 -21.18
N LYS A 465 22.27 -3.05 -20.89
CA LYS A 465 21.48 -2.13 -21.71
C LYS A 465 21.35 -0.78 -21.02
N ILE A 466 21.92 0.27 -21.62
CA ILE A 466 21.67 1.65 -21.18
C ILE A 466 20.21 2.02 -21.51
N ILE A 467 19.47 2.49 -20.51
CA ILE A 467 18.08 2.96 -20.62
C ILE A 467 18.05 4.49 -20.78
N PHE A 468 18.78 5.21 -19.91
CA PHE A 468 18.94 6.66 -19.98
C PHE A 468 20.39 7.04 -19.63
N GLU A 469 20.98 7.94 -20.42
CA GLU A 469 22.22 8.63 -20.03
C GLU A 469 21.90 9.90 -19.22
N ASN A 470 22.85 10.32 -18.37
CA ASN A 470 22.84 11.59 -17.64
C ASN A 470 21.65 11.80 -16.68
N ILE A 471 21.11 10.75 -16.06
CA ILE A 471 20.02 10.87 -15.08
C ILE A 471 20.47 11.64 -13.82
N ILE A 472 19.53 12.27 -13.13
CA ILE A 472 19.74 12.71 -11.73
C ILE A 472 19.60 11.52 -10.78
N GLY A 473 18.53 10.75 -10.97
CA GLY A 473 18.31 9.46 -10.31
C GLY A 473 16.98 8.80 -10.69
N TYR A 474 16.63 7.71 -10.00
CA TYR A 474 15.36 7.00 -10.15
C TYR A 474 14.80 6.55 -8.78
N LEU A 475 13.52 6.18 -8.75
CA LEU A 475 12.82 5.67 -7.57
C LEU A 475 11.69 4.71 -7.99
N SER A 476 11.46 3.63 -7.24
CA SER A 476 10.24 2.84 -7.35
C SER A 476 9.16 3.18 -6.31
N THR A 477 7.89 3.06 -6.69
CA THR A 477 6.76 3.08 -5.76
C THR A 477 5.54 2.40 -6.36
N GLY A 478 4.90 1.48 -5.62
CA GLY A 478 3.57 0.95 -5.95
C GLY A 478 3.41 0.35 -7.37
N GLY A 479 4.44 -0.29 -7.91
CA GLY A 479 4.44 -0.84 -9.27
C GLY A 479 4.83 0.14 -10.37
N TYR A 480 5.40 1.29 -10.02
CA TYR A 480 6.03 2.25 -10.93
C TYR A 480 7.53 2.33 -10.68
N ILE A 481 8.32 2.54 -11.74
CA ILE A 481 9.65 3.17 -11.64
C ILE A 481 9.57 4.55 -12.31
N ILE A 482 10.07 5.57 -11.62
CA ILE A 482 10.14 6.96 -12.07
C ILE A 482 11.61 7.37 -12.20
N VAL A 483 11.99 7.99 -13.32
CA VAL A 483 13.36 8.43 -13.61
C VAL A 483 13.38 9.94 -13.85
N ALA A 484 14.30 10.64 -13.20
CA ALA A 484 14.52 12.08 -13.36
C ALA A 484 15.67 12.32 -14.35
N VAL A 485 15.36 12.92 -15.50
CA VAL A 485 16.28 13.13 -16.63
C VAL A 485 16.36 14.64 -16.95
N PRO A 486 17.54 15.26 -16.87
CA PRO A 486 17.72 16.66 -17.26
C PRO A 486 17.71 16.82 -18.78
N HIS A 487 17.24 17.97 -19.25
CA HIS A 487 17.13 18.33 -20.65
C HIS A 487 17.83 19.68 -20.92
N GLU A 488 18.05 19.99 -22.21
CA GLU A 488 18.44 21.33 -22.67
C GLU A 488 17.49 22.40 -22.07
N ASP A 489 18.03 23.58 -21.75
CA ASP A 489 17.40 24.71 -21.03
C ASP A 489 17.12 24.52 -19.51
N ASN A 490 17.88 23.66 -18.81
CA ASN A 490 17.75 23.39 -17.36
C ASN A 490 16.35 22.88 -16.93
N GLU A 491 15.69 22.10 -17.80
CA GLU A 491 14.40 21.46 -17.54
C GLU A 491 14.61 20.03 -17.00
N LEU A 492 14.01 19.68 -15.86
CA LEU A 492 14.05 18.32 -15.31
C LEU A 492 12.77 17.53 -15.64
N ARG A 493 12.89 16.50 -16.48
CA ARG A 493 11.77 15.68 -16.94
C ARG A 493 11.64 14.38 -16.17
N ALA A 494 10.40 14.01 -15.83
CA ALA A 494 10.08 12.72 -15.25
C ALA A 494 9.66 11.72 -16.34
N TYR A 495 10.24 10.53 -16.35
CA TYR A 495 9.83 9.38 -17.17
C TYR A 495 9.32 8.26 -16.27
N VAL A 496 8.24 7.57 -16.67
CA VAL A 496 7.61 6.50 -15.87
C VAL A 496 7.48 5.21 -16.66
N THR A 497 7.71 4.07 -16.02
CA THR A 497 7.43 2.72 -16.52
C THR A 497 6.63 1.89 -15.50
N ILE A 498 5.95 0.84 -15.98
CA ILE A 498 5.17 -0.15 -15.21
C ILE A 498 5.54 -1.61 -15.54
N ASP A 499 6.49 -1.80 -16.46
CA ASP A 499 6.88 -3.10 -17.04
C ASP A 499 8.41 -3.29 -17.10
N GLY A 500 9.17 -2.19 -16.97
CA GLY A 500 10.62 -2.14 -17.10
C GLY A 500 11.12 -1.92 -18.53
N THR A 501 10.24 -1.81 -19.52
CA THR A 501 10.61 -1.67 -20.95
C THR A 501 9.98 -0.48 -21.66
N GLU A 502 8.70 -0.19 -21.42
CA GLU A 502 8.05 1.01 -21.94
C GLU A 502 8.17 2.16 -20.94
N PHE A 503 9.03 3.15 -21.28
CA PHE A 503 9.15 4.40 -20.54
C PHE A 503 8.41 5.52 -21.28
N ALA A 504 7.61 6.28 -20.53
CA ALA A 504 6.83 7.39 -21.06
C ALA A 504 7.00 8.66 -20.21
N GLU A 505 7.24 9.78 -20.89
CA GLU A 505 7.36 11.12 -20.32
C GLU A 505 6.07 11.53 -19.59
N ALA A 506 6.21 11.97 -18.33
CA ALA A 506 5.11 12.39 -17.49
C ALA A 506 4.68 13.83 -17.83
N LYS A 507 3.39 14.02 -18.07
CA LYS A 507 2.86 15.29 -18.58
C LYS A 507 2.23 16.13 -17.48
N PHE A 508 2.83 17.29 -17.24
CA PHE A 508 2.38 18.27 -16.25
C PHE A 508 1.24 19.16 -16.78
N PRO A 509 0.49 19.84 -15.89
CA PRO A 509 -0.53 20.81 -16.29
C PRO A 509 0.06 22.06 -16.97
N TYR A 510 -0.57 22.53 -18.05
CA TYR A 510 -0.13 23.74 -18.77
C TYR A 510 -0.10 24.98 -17.87
N GLY A 511 0.96 25.79 -18.02
CA GLY A 511 1.26 26.90 -17.12
C GLY A 511 1.97 26.47 -15.83
N GLN A 512 2.12 25.16 -15.58
CA GLN A 512 3.19 24.60 -14.74
C GLN A 512 4.36 24.08 -15.59
N ASP A 513 4.24 24.14 -16.92
CA ASP A 513 5.35 24.34 -17.87
C ASP A 513 6.02 25.72 -17.63
N VAL A 514 6.55 25.91 -16.43
CA VAL A 514 7.55 26.96 -16.17
C VAL A 514 8.82 26.49 -16.86
N SER A 515 9.52 27.37 -17.57
CA SER A 515 10.79 27.08 -18.26
C SER A 515 11.98 26.95 -17.29
N LYS A 516 11.71 26.33 -16.14
CA LYS A 516 12.47 26.17 -14.89
C LYS A 516 11.80 25.05 -14.08
N GLN A 517 11.71 23.83 -14.62
CA GLN A 517 11.30 22.66 -13.82
C GLN A 517 12.47 22.24 -12.93
N GLU A 518 12.74 23.02 -11.88
CA GLU A 518 13.99 22.95 -11.10
C GLU A 518 13.98 21.86 -10.02
N ALA A 519 12.81 21.44 -9.51
CA ALA A 519 12.69 20.31 -8.59
C ALA A 519 11.27 19.71 -8.55
N PHE A 520 11.20 18.37 -8.36
CA PHE A 520 9.98 17.66 -7.95
C PHE A 520 10.29 16.59 -6.90
N THR A 521 9.33 16.30 -6.02
CA THR A 521 9.41 15.23 -5.00
C THR A 521 8.32 14.19 -5.26
N ILE A 522 8.66 12.89 -5.28
CA ILE A 522 7.67 11.80 -5.34
C ILE A 522 7.16 11.52 -3.92
N LEU A 523 5.83 11.43 -3.75
CA LEU A 523 5.16 11.31 -2.46
C LEU A 523 4.48 9.94 -2.27
N GLY A 524 5.01 8.91 -2.94
CA GLY A 524 4.42 7.59 -3.02
C GLY A 524 3.17 7.50 -3.92
N SER A 525 2.32 6.51 -3.65
CA SER A 525 1.27 6.09 -4.59
C SER A 525 -0.02 5.58 -3.91
N GLU A 526 -1.12 5.46 -4.68
CA GLU A 526 -2.33 4.73 -4.31
C GLU A 526 -3.07 4.18 -5.53
N LYS A 527 -3.39 2.88 -5.52
CA LYS A 527 -4.24 2.15 -6.47
C LYS A 527 -4.04 2.54 -7.95
N GLY A 528 -2.78 2.60 -8.37
CA GLY A 528 -2.39 2.96 -9.73
C GLY A 528 -2.29 4.47 -9.99
N SER A 529 -2.06 5.30 -8.98
CA SER A 529 -1.73 6.71 -9.16
C SER A 529 -0.55 7.12 -8.28
N ILE A 530 0.30 7.99 -8.80
CA ILE A 530 1.49 8.55 -8.15
C ILE A 530 1.11 9.94 -7.63
N PHE A 531 1.52 10.26 -6.40
CA PHE A 531 1.46 11.62 -5.86
C PHE A 531 2.83 12.28 -6.03
N LEU A 532 2.85 13.54 -6.45
CA LEU A 532 4.08 14.27 -6.79
C LEU A 532 3.93 15.73 -6.36
N HIS A 533 4.94 16.30 -5.70
CA HIS A 533 5.07 17.74 -5.48
C HIS A 533 5.93 18.34 -6.58
N LEU A 534 5.44 19.38 -7.24
CA LEU A 534 6.20 20.16 -8.21
C LEU A 534 6.49 21.53 -7.59
N ALA A 535 7.77 21.83 -7.35
CA ALA A 535 8.15 23.10 -6.71
C ALA A 535 7.79 24.30 -7.59
N THR A 536 7.36 25.39 -6.95
CA THR A 536 7.06 26.68 -7.61
C THR A 536 7.78 27.86 -6.96
N ASN A 537 8.23 27.69 -5.72
CA ASN A 537 9.23 28.53 -5.07
C ASN A 537 10.31 27.62 -4.48
N LEU A 538 11.57 28.03 -4.63
CA LEU A 538 12.78 27.38 -4.12
C LEU A 538 13.66 28.38 -3.34
N GLU A 539 13.10 29.51 -2.93
CA GLU A 539 13.80 30.43 -2.02
C GLU A 539 13.90 29.81 -0.62
N SER A 540 15.14 29.62 -0.16
CA SER A 540 15.50 28.79 0.98
C SER A 540 14.76 29.17 2.27
N GLY A 541 13.93 28.25 2.77
CA GLY A 541 13.10 28.45 3.96
C GLY A 541 11.71 29.05 3.67
N HIS A 542 11.39 29.23 2.39
CA HIS A 542 10.09 29.68 1.86
C HIS A 542 9.63 28.79 0.68
N ASP A 543 10.16 27.56 0.62
CA ASP A 543 9.90 26.56 -0.42
C ASP A 543 8.43 26.11 -0.47
N PHE A 544 7.77 26.23 -1.63
CA PHE A 544 6.40 25.70 -1.80
C PHE A 544 6.11 25.30 -3.24
N GLY A 545 5.10 24.46 -3.43
CA GLY A 545 4.78 23.89 -4.74
C GLY A 545 3.32 23.49 -4.94
N ASN A 546 3.06 22.84 -6.07
CA ASN A 546 1.77 22.25 -6.40
C ASN A 546 1.77 20.76 -6.05
N LEU A 547 0.75 20.31 -5.33
CA LEU A 547 0.50 18.88 -5.13
C LEU A 547 -0.25 18.33 -6.34
N LEU A 548 0.37 17.38 -7.04
CA LEU A 548 -0.11 16.75 -8.26
C LEU A 548 -0.40 15.26 -8.04
N LYS A 549 -1.26 14.70 -8.92
CA LYS A 549 -1.63 13.28 -8.94
C LYS A 549 -1.71 12.75 -10.36
N SER A 550 -1.13 11.59 -10.62
CA SER A 550 -1.08 10.97 -11.96
C SER A 550 -2.35 10.20 -12.34
N ASN A 551 -2.35 9.69 -13.57
CA ASN A 551 -3.27 8.70 -14.11
C ASN A 551 -2.81 7.25 -13.82
N SER A 552 -3.60 6.27 -14.28
CA SER A 552 -3.44 4.82 -14.08
C SER A 552 -2.11 4.21 -14.56
N ASN A 553 -1.27 4.96 -15.27
CA ASN A 553 0.04 4.54 -15.76
C ASN A 553 1.14 5.62 -15.54
N GLY A 554 0.93 6.58 -14.63
CA GLY A 554 1.90 7.62 -14.27
C GLY A 554 2.08 8.78 -15.26
N THR A 555 1.76 8.61 -16.54
CA THR A 555 2.13 9.52 -17.63
C THR A 555 1.42 10.88 -17.70
N SER A 556 0.40 11.16 -16.89
CA SER A 556 -0.36 12.42 -17.01
C SER A 556 -0.93 12.88 -15.67
N LEU A 557 -0.56 14.10 -15.26
CA LEU A 557 -0.85 14.64 -13.94
C LEU A 557 -1.95 15.71 -13.95
N VAL A 558 -2.62 15.86 -12.81
CA VAL A 558 -3.56 16.96 -12.50
C VAL A 558 -3.22 17.57 -11.14
N THR A 559 -3.42 18.88 -10.98
CA THR A 559 -3.22 19.55 -9.68
C THR A 559 -4.38 19.30 -8.72
N LEU A 560 -4.03 18.91 -7.50
CA LEU A 560 -4.94 18.71 -6.37
C LEU A 560 -5.06 19.95 -5.49
N GLU A 561 -3.91 20.59 -5.20
CA GLU A 561 -3.81 21.74 -4.29
C GLU A 561 -2.58 22.61 -4.64
N HIS A 562 -2.65 23.89 -4.33
CA HIS A 562 -1.61 24.88 -4.63
C HIS A 562 -0.89 25.37 -3.36
N ALA A 563 0.38 25.76 -3.51
CA ALA A 563 1.24 26.28 -2.44
C ALA A 563 1.34 25.34 -1.22
N VAL A 564 1.48 24.04 -1.45
CA VAL A 564 1.78 23.05 -0.43
C VAL A 564 3.21 23.23 0.07
N ASN A 565 3.35 23.23 1.40
CA ASN A 565 4.60 23.49 2.13
C ASN A 565 5.67 22.44 1.82
N ARG A 566 6.92 22.89 1.73
CA ARG A 566 8.12 22.09 1.47
C ARG A 566 9.28 22.68 2.29
N ASN A 567 10.27 21.86 2.66
CA ASN A 567 11.51 22.37 3.25
C ASN A 567 12.69 22.28 2.27
N THR A 568 13.82 22.86 2.65
CA THR A 568 15.04 22.94 1.83
C THR A 568 15.62 21.57 1.45
N PHE A 569 15.38 20.53 2.25
CA PHE A 569 15.77 19.15 1.96
C PHE A 569 14.86 18.46 0.92
N GLY A 570 13.74 19.09 0.57
CA GLY A 570 12.77 18.56 -0.39
C GLY A 570 11.65 17.72 0.21
N TYR A 571 11.61 17.57 1.53
CA TYR A 571 10.45 17.00 2.23
C TYR A 571 9.25 17.95 2.13
N VAL A 572 8.04 17.38 2.16
CA VAL A 572 6.78 18.06 1.81
C VAL A 572 5.73 17.72 2.86
N ASP A 573 4.91 18.70 3.27
CA ASP A 573 3.80 18.45 4.18
C ASP A 573 2.65 17.74 3.46
N PHE A 574 2.78 16.43 3.34
CA PHE A 574 1.81 15.51 2.76
C PHE A 574 1.80 14.21 3.57
N GLU A 575 0.65 13.85 4.12
CA GLU A 575 0.49 12.60 4.87
C GLU A 575 -0.83 11.91 4.56
N LYS A 576 -0.76 10.61 4.27
CA LYS A 576 -1.90 9.74 3.98
C LYS A 576 -2.30 9.00 5.25
N VAL A 577 -3.58 8.98 5.58
CA VAL A 577 -4.05 8.32 6.80
C VAL A 577 -4.00 6.80 6.63
N GLN A 578 -3.21 6.12 7.46
CA GLN A 578 -3.01 4.69 7.34
C GLN A 578 -4.30 3.90 7.57
N GLY A 579 -4.46 2.80 6.84
CA GLY A 579 -5.65 1.94 6.88
C GLY A 579 -6.93 2.53 6.28
N LEU A 580 -6.95 3.81 5.86
CA LEU A 580 -8.13 4.50 5.34
C LEU A 580 -7.90 5.07 3.94
N GLU A 581 -8.78 4.66 3.00
CA GLU A 581 -8.65 5.06 1.59
C GLU A 581 -8.80 6.58 1.42
N GLY A 582 -7.90 7.19 0.64
CA GLY A 582 -8.04 8.57 0.13
C GLY A 582 -8.31 9.68 1.15
N ILE A 583 -7.92 9.52 2.42
CA ILE A 583 -7.83 10.62 3.40
C ILE A 583 -6.38 11.11 3.44
N ILE A 584 -6.16 12.40 3.24
CA ILE A 584 -4.82 13.01 3.18
C ILE A 584 -4.84 14.34 3.94
N ILE A 585 -3.80 14.63 4.72
CA ILE A 585 -3.55 15.89 5.41
C ILE A 585 -2.36 16.61 4.73
N THR A 586 -2.41 17.94 4.65
CA THR A 586 -1.35 18.77 4.06
C THR A 586 -1.35 20.17 4.67
N ASN A 587 -0.20 20.84 4.71
CA ASN A 587 -0.11 22.26 5.04
C ASN A 587 0.09 23.10 3.77
N ILE A 588 -0.56 24.26 3.70
CA ILE A 588 -0.36 25.24 2.62
C ILE A 588 0.17 26.58 3.15
N VAL A 589 1.06 27.21 2.37
CA VAL A 589 1.51 28.58 2.58
C VAL A 589 0.38 29.53 2.15
N SER A 590 -0.43 29.97 3.13
CA SER A 590 -1.69 30.67 2.85
C SER A 590 -1.54 32.12 2.37
N ASN A 591 -0.33 32.67 2.44
CA ASN A 591 0.07 34.00 1.95
C ASN A 591 1.10 33.93 0.81
N SER A 592 1.17 32.81 0.08
CA SER A 592 2.18 32.51 -0.95
C SER A 592 2.44 33.61 -1.98
N GLU A 593 1.42 34.37 -2.39
CA GLU A 593 1.58 35.55 -3.28
C GLU A 593 2.56 36.62 -2.71
N LYS A 594 2.63 36.78 -1.39
CA LYS A 594 3.53 37.73 -0.72
C LYS A 594 4.87 37.12 -0.34
N VAL A 595 4.88 35.81 -0.06
CA VAL A 595 6.09 35.05 0.25
C VAL A 595 6.97 35.01 -0.99
N GLY A 596 6.42 34.66 -2.17
CA GLY A 596 7.12 34.76 -3.46
C GLY A 596 7.38 36.19 -3.97
N GLU A 597 7.12 37.22 -3.16
CA GLU A 597 7.55 38.60 -3.38
C GLU A 597 8.51 39.09 -2.28
N ASN A 598 8.91 38.21 -1.33
CA ASN A 598 9.77 38.47 -0.17
C ASN A 598 9.30 39.64 0.71
N LYS A 599 7.99 39.68 1.02
CA LYS A 599 7.34 40.76 1.79
C LYS A 599 6.87 40.38 3.19
N GLU A 600 6.53 39.12 3.43
CA GLU A 600 6.03 38.60 4.71
C GLU A 600 6.47 37.15 4.89
N ASP A 601 6.78 36.75 6.14
CA ASP A 601 7.06 35.35 6.50
C ASP A 601 5.87 34.45 6.16
N GLU A 602 6.13 33.16 5.94
CA GLU A 602 5.09 32.19 5.62
C GLU A 602 4.03 31.99 6.72
N GLN A 603 2.80 31.67 6.29
CA GLN A 603 1.65 31.48 7.16
C GLN A 603 0.97 30.15 6.83
N LEU A 604 1.46 29.08 7.45
CA LEU A 604 0.98 27.73 7.22
C LEU A 604 -0.46 27.53 7.73
N LYS A 605 -1.28 26.86 6.91
CA LYS A 605 -2.63 26.40 7.27
C LYS A 605 -2.86 24.95 6.85
N THR A 606 -3.22 24.10 7.80
CA THR A 606 -3.54 22.69 7.57
C THR A 606 -4.89 22.49 6.88
N LYS A 607 -4.89 21.67 5.82
CA LYS A 607 -6.04 21.18 5.07
C LYS A 607 -6.12 19.65 5.14
N ILE A 608 -7.32 19.13 4.99
CA ILE A 608 -7.62 17.70 4.88
C ILE A 608 -8.54 17.43 3.68
N THR A 609 -8.27 16.36 2.95
CA THR A 609 -9.19 15.77 1.97
C THR A 609 -9.72 14.43 2.49
N PHE A 610 -10.90 14.05 2.03
CA PHE A 610 -11.51 12.73 2.28
C PHE A 610 -11.93 12.06 0.97
N ASN A 611 -11.56 12.65 -0.16
CA ASN A 611 -11.79 12.10 -1.48
C ASN A 611 -10.56 12.29 -2.36
N ASP A 612 -9.43 11.74 -1.89
CA ASP A 612 -8.31 11.35 -2.74
C ASP A 612 -7.75 12.53 -3.56
N GLY A 613 -7.56 13.65 -2.85
CA GLY A 613 -7.06 14.91 -3.39
C GLY A 613 -8.11 15.85 -4.01
N SER A 614 -9.35 15.42 -4.27
CA SER A 614 -10.32 16.25 -5.01
C SER A 614 -10.89 17.43 -4.21
N ASP A 615 -11.32 17.22 -2.95
CA ASP A 615 -11.96 18.25 -2.13
C ASP A 615 -11.30 18.48 -0.76
N TRP A 616 -10.31 19.39 -0.74
CA TRP A 616 -9.68 19.92 0.46
C TRP A 616 -10.58 20.84 1.28
N ASN A 617 -10.46 20.75 2.61
CA ASN A 617 -11.15 21.57 3.60
C ASN A 617 -10.18 21.87 4.76
N PHE A 618 -10.26 23.05 5.37
CA PHE A 618 -9.54 23.30 6.63
C PHE A 618 -10.08 22.43 7.78
N LEU A 619 -9.21 22.04 8.73
CA LEU A 619 -9.62 21.22 9.88
C LEU A 619 -10.61 21.99 10.78
N LYS A 620 -11.67 21.30 11.22
CA LYS A 620 -12.66 21.90 12.13
C LYS A 620 -12.04 22.05 13.52
N PRO A 621 -12.05 23.24 14.15
CA PRO A 621 -11.52 23.41 15.48
C PRO A 621 -12.41 22.71 16.54
N PRO A 622 -11.83 22.07 17.57
CA PRO A 622 -12.58 21.60 18.72
C PRO A 622 -13.36 22.72 19.42
N LYS A 623 -14.49 22.36 20.04
CA LYS A 623 -15.39 23.32 20.73
C LYS A 623 -14.80 23.89 22.02
N LYS A 624 -13.82 23.18 22.59
CA LYS A 624 -13.16 23.42 23.87
C LYS A 624 -11.76 22.82 23.83
N ASP A 625 -10.88 23.35 24.65
CA ASP A 625 -9.57 22.78 24.91
C ASP A 625 -9.60 21.70 26.02
N SER A 626 -8.44 21.11 26.33
CA SER A 626 -8.29 20.04 27.34
C SER A 626 -8.63 20.50 28.77
N GLU A 627 -8.50 21.80 29.06
CA GLU A 627 -8.93 22.44 30.32
C GLU A 627 -10.45 22.75 30.35
N GLY A 628 -11.15 22.49 29.25
CA GLY A 628 -12.58 22.75 29.10
C GLY A 628 -12.94 24.23 28.88
N LYS A 629 -11.95 25.08 28.62
CA LYS A 629 -12.08 26.48 28.21
C LYS A 629 -12.43 26.53 26.72
N LYS A 630 -12.94 27.67 26.24
CA LYS A 630 -13.11 27.91 24.79
C LYS A 630 -11.83 28.48 24.20
N PHE A 631 -11.50 28.10 22.96
CA PHE A 631 -10.52 28.82 22.17
C PHE A 631 -10.97 30.27 21.91
N PRO A 632 -10.04 31.23 21.69
CA PRO A 632 -10.37 32.65 21.43
C PRO A 632 -11.16 32.90 20.13
N CYS A 633 -11.32 31.87 19.31
CA CYS A 633 -12.06 31.91 18.05
C CYS A 633 -13.58 31.85 18.27
N ASP A 634 -14.25 32.96 17.95
CA ASP A 634 -15.72 33.04 17.77
C ASP A 634 -16.11 33.15 16.26
N SER A 635 -15.18 32.84 15.34
CA SER A 635 -15.41 32.90 13.88
C SER A 635 -16.26 31.73 13.36
N VAL A 636 -17.24 32.03 12.50
CA VAL A 636 -18.00 31.01 11.75
C VAL A 636 -17.27 30.56 10.46
N SER A 637 -16.26 31.31 10.01
CA SER A 637 -15.46 30.97 8.82
C SER A 637 -14.22 30.18 9.21
N LEU A 638 -14.08 28.97 8.68
CA LEU A 638 -12.91 28.10 8.92
C LEU A 638 -11.60 28.70 8.39
N ASP A 639 -11.65 29.51 7.33
CA ASP A 639 -10.47 30.22 6.80
C ASP A 639 -9.87 31.24 7.79
N LYS A 640 -10.68 31.76 8.73
CA LYS A 640 -10.22 32.67 9.79
C LYS A 640 -10.00 31.99 11.13
N CYS A 641 -10.26 30.69 11.19
CA CYS A 641 -10.14 29.88 12.39
C CYS A 641 -10.27 28.40 12.05
N SER A 642 -9.14 27.69 12.03
CA SER A 642 -9.10 26.23 11.88
C SER A 642 -8.36 25.61 13.06
N LEU A 643 -8.32 24.28 13.09
CA LEU A 643 -7.19 23.58 13.69
C LEU A 643 -6.03 23.55 12.67
N HIS A 644 -4.81 23.76 13.14
CA HIS A 644 -3.58 23.61 12.37
C HIS A 644 -2.65 22.66 13.11
N LEU A 645 -1.83 21.89 12.39
CA LEU A 645 -0.94 20.85 12.89
C LEU A 645 0.43 20.94 12.20
N HIS A 646 1.50 20.64 12.95
CA HIS A 646 2.88 20.56 12.45
C HIS A 646 3.07 19.29 11.61
N GLY A 647 3.52 19.47 10.38
CA GLY A 647 3.54 18.41 9.38
C GLY A 647 4.85 17.62 9.30
N TYR A 648 5.01 16.91 8.18
CA TYR A 648 6.18 16.09 7.90
C TYR A 648 7.48 16.91 7.88
N THR A 649 7.45 18.17 7.43
CA THR A 649 8.68 18.98 7.26
C THR A 649 9.38 19.35 8.56
N GLU A 650 8.72 19.17 9.71
CA GLU A 650 9.19 19.50 11.05
C GLU A 650 9.49 18.25 11.92
N ARG A 651 9.37 17.04 11.36
CA ARG A 651 9.62 15.79 12.09
C ARG A 651 11.08 15.65 12.50
N LYS A 652 11.29 15.06 13.69
CA LYS A 652 12.59 14.58 14.18
C LYS A 652 12.89 13.15 13.73
N ASP A 653 11.86 12.35 13.60
CA ASP A 653 11.90 10.96 13.15
C ASP A 653 10.79 10.75 12.12
N ILE A 654 11.10 10.11 10.98
CA ILE A 654 10.11 9.82 9.92
C ILE A 654 9.06 8.79 10.36
N ARG A 655 9.35 7.99 11.40
CA ARG A 655 8.45 6.99 12.00
C ARG A 655 7.29 7.61 12.77
N ASP A 656 7.40 8.88 13.21
CA ASP A 656 6.42 9.65 14.00
C ASP A 656 5.17 10.05 13.19
N THR A 657 4.56 9.10 12.50
CA THR A 657 3.33 9.30 11.71
C THR A 657 2.17 9.73 12.62
N TYR A 658 1.27 10.56 12.10
CA TYR A 658 0.05 10.94 12.82
C TYR A 658 -0.79 9.69 13.14
N SER A 659 -0.79 8.69 12.26
CA SER A 659 -1.76 7.58 12.22
C SER A 659 -1.12 6.22 11.94
N SER A 660 -1.42 5.21 12.76
CA SER A 660 -1.09 3.81 12.46
C SER A 660 -2.22 3.09 11.72
N GLY A 661 -1.86 2.17 10.81
CA GLY A 661 -2.79 1.29 10.12
C GLY A 661 -3.47 0.26 11.05
N SER A 662 -2.93 0.07 12.25
CA SER A 662 -3.52 -0.75 13.31
C SER A 662 -4.49 0.04 14.19
N ALA A 663 -4.11 1.24 14.64
CA ALA A 663 -4.97 2.17 15.39
C ALA A 663 -6.03 2.85 14.51
N LEU A 664 -6.85 2.06 13.80
CA LEU A 664 -7.62 2.50 12.65
C LEU A 664 -8.49 3.75 12.87
N GLY A 665 -8.17 4.81 12.12
CA GLY A 665 -8.88 6.09 12.16
C GLY A 665 -8.58 6.94 13.39
N MET A 666 -7.62 6.53 14.21
CA MET A 666 -6.98 7.41 15.19
C MET A 666 -5.87 8.21 14.53
N MET A 667 -5.75 9.48 14.92
CA MET A 667 -4.59 10.28 14.57
C MET A 667 -4.26 11.24 15.73
N PHE A 668 -2.99 11.31 16.11
CA PHE A 668 -2.46 12.38 16.94
C PHE A 668 -1.86 13.48 16.08
N GLY A 669 -1.59 14.64 16.68
CA GLY A 669 -0.81 15.71 16.09
C GLY A 669 -0.65 16.89 17.04
N VAL A 670 0.52 17.52 17.03
CA VAL A 670 0.78 18.77 17.75
C VAL A 670 0.39 19.96 16.87
N GLY A 671 -0.25 20.97 17.47
CA GLY A 671 -0.63 22.18 16.75
C GLY A 671 -1.48 23.16 17.57
N ASN A 672 -2.27 23.99 16.89
CA ASN A 672 -3.07 25.05 17.54
C ASN A 672 -4.41 25.31 16.84
N VAL A 673 -5.34 25.94 17.57
CA VAL A 673 -6.55 26.53 16.97
C VAL A 673 -6.33 28.03 16.78
N GLY A 674 -6.33 28.49 15.53
CA GLY A 674 -5.96 29.86 15.17
C GLY A 674 -6.27 30.22 13.72
N ASP A 675 -5.78 31.36 13.28
CA ASP A 675 -5.80 31.84 11.89
C ASP A 675 -4.59 31.37 11.07
N LYS A 676 -3.53 30.91 11.73
CA LYS A 676 -2.37 30.19 11.16
C LYS A 676 -1.76 29.22 12.18
N LEU A 677 -0.85 28.37 11.73
CA LEU A 677 0.02 27.57 12.58
C LEU A 677 0.91 28.47 13.46
N LEU A 678 1.16 28.06 14.71
CA LEU A 678 2.08 28.70 15.67
C LEU A 678 3.39 27.91 15.78
N PRO A 679 4.45 28.44 16.42
CA PRO A 679 5.66 27.65 16.70
C PRO A 679 5.37 26.43 17.58
N TYR A 680 6.11 25.33 17.37
CA TYR A 680 5.88 24.02 18.00
C TYR A 680 5.74 24.07 19.54
N GLU A 681 6.55 24.89 20.21
CA GLU A 681 6.54 25.03 21.68
C GLU A 681 5.33 25.82 22.22
N GLU A 682 4.59 26.54 21.37
CA GLU A 682 3.33 27.23 21.74
C GLU A 682 2.08 26.35 21.50
N CYS A 683 2.28 25.19 20.88
CA CYS A 683 1.20 24.29 20.44
C CYS A 683 0.75 23.31 21.55
N SER A 684 -0.20 22.45 21.22
CA SER A 684 -0.81 21.47 22.11
C SER A 684 -1.16 20.20 21.36
N THR A 685 -1.36 19.09 22.07
CA THR A 685 -1.55 17.77 21.46
C THR A 685 -3.04 17.51 21.23
N PHE A 686 -3.40 17.15 19.99
CA PHE A 686 -4.75 16.84 19.55
C PHE A 686 -4.87 15.35 19.17
N LEU A 687 -6.07 14.80 19.33
CA LEU A 687 -6.46 13.46 18.92
C LEU A 687 -7.76 13.52 18.09
N THR A 688 -7.84 12.67 17.07
CA THR A 688 -9.08 12.23 16.43
C THR A 688 -9.22 10.71 16.56
N THR A 689 -10.44 10.18 16.52
CA THR A 689 -10.73 8.73 16.51
C THR A 689 -11.75 8.34 15.41
N ASP A 690 -11.96 9.26 14.47
CA ASP A 690 -12.96 9.20 13.39
C ASP A 690 -12.40 9.49 11.99
N GLY A 691 -11.08 9.47 11.81
CA GLY A 691 -10.41 9.79 10.55
C GLY A 691 -10.26 11.30 10.29
N GLY A 692 -10.23 12.13 11.35
CA GLY A 692 -10.00 13.57 11.24
C GLY A 692 -11.23 14.40 10.90
N GLU A 693 -12.44 13.83 10.99
CA GLU A 693 -13.68 14.58 10.80
C GLU A 693 -13.99 15.46 12.02
N THR A 694 -13.64 14.97 13.22
CA THR A 694 -13.63 15.72 14.48
C THR A 694 -12.34 15.47 15.25
N TRP A 695 -11.88 16.52 15.95
CA TRP A 695 -10.67 16.53 16.75
C TRP A 695 -10.97 17.03 18.16
N THR A 696 -10.14 16.63 19.12
CA THR A 696 -10.15 17.06 20.52
C THR A 696 -8.73 17.36 20.98
N GLU A 697 -8.52 18.50 21.65
CA GLU A 697 -7.26 18.72 22.38
C GLU A 697 -7.23 17.79 23.60
N VAL A 698 -6.18 16.98 23.74
CA VAL A 698 -6.05 15.98 24.82
C VAL A 698 -5.08 16.41 25.91
N LYS A 699 -4.05 17.19 25.57
CA LYS A 699 -3.03 17.66 26.52
C LYS A 699 -2.42 18.99 26.04
N LYS A 700 -2.06 19.87 26.97
CA LYS A 700 -1.33 21.13 26.69
C LYS A 700 0.15 20.87 26.46
N GLY A 701 0.74 21.60 25.51
CA GLY A 701 2.14 21.44 25.09
C GLY A 701 2.35 20.26 24.12
N PRO A 702 3.52 20.23 23.43
CA PRO A 702 3.92 19.10 22.59
C PRO A 702 4.14 17.82 23.43
N HIS A 703 3.69 16.69 22.90
CA HIS A 703 3.89 15.36 23.48
C HIS A 703 4.18 14.38 22.35
N GLN A 704 5.15 13.48 22.56
CA GLN A 704 5.28 12.25 21.79
C GLN A 704 4.10 11.33 22.10
N TRP A 705 3.69 10.51 21.13
CA TRP A 705 2.57 9.56 21.26
C TRP A 705 2.97 8.17 20.81
N GLU A 706 2.36 7.15 21.39
CA GLU A 706 2.41 5.79 20.85
C GLU A 706 1.09 5.03 21.00
N TYR A 707 0.89 4.06 20.11
CA TYR A 707 -0.30 3.22 20.00
C TYR A 707 -0.02 1.79 20.45
N GLY A 708 -0.87 1.22 21.30
CA GLY A 708 -0.82 -0.19 21.69
C GLY A 708 -2.20 -0.84 21.69
N ASP A 709 -2.24 -2.17 21.77
CA ASP A 709 -3.48 -2.96 21.62
C ASP A 709 -4.35 -2.57 20.40
N HIS A 710 -3.73 -2.27 19.25
CA HIS A 710 -4.37 -1.68 18.05
C HIS A 710 -5.17 -0.39 18.35
N GLY A 711 -4.56 0.52 19.11
CA GLY A 711 -5.21 1.74 19.63
C GLY A 711 -6.13 1.51 20.84
N GLY A 712 -6.12 0.30 21.42
CA GLY A 712 -6.78 -0.03 22.69
C GLY A 712 -6.05 0.52 23.93
N VAL A 713 -4.76 0.83 23.80
CA VAL A 713 -3.97 1.66 24.72
C VAL A 713 -3.36 2.81 23.92
N LEU A 714 -3.38 4.02 24.49
CA LEU A 714 -2.72 5.20 23.94
C LEU A 714 -1.79 5.77 25.01
N VAL A 715 -0.56 6.11 24.66
CA VAL A 715 0.42 6.73 25.57
C VAL A 715 0.83 8.09 25.02
N LEU A 716 1.04 9.06 25.92
CA LEU A 716 1.59 10.38 25.65
C LEU A 716 2.73 10.67 26.63
N VAL A 717 3.82 11.24 26.13
CA VAL A 717 4.99 11.64 26.92
C VAL A 717 5.33 13.11 26.64
N PRO A 718 5.51 13.98 27.65
CA PRO A 718 5.89 15.37 27.43
C PRO A 718 7.19 15.49 26.63
N GLU A 719 7.15 16.18 25.50
CA GLU A 719 8.30 16.35 24.63
C GLU A 719 9.17 17.54 25.08
N ASN A 720 10.48 17.51 24.76
CA ASN A 720 11.48 18.54 25.08
C ASN A 720 11.59 18.90 26.60
N ALA A 721 10.93 18.14 27.47
CA ALA A 721 10.74 18.44 28.88
C ALA A 721 11.18 17.29 29.79
N GLU A 722 11.73 17.63 30.96
CA GLU A 722 12.08 16.64 31.98
C GLU A 722 10.82 16.10 32.68
N THR A 723 10.53 14.81 32.52
CA THR A 723 9.37 14.13 33.11
C THR A 723 9.80 12.93 33.95
N ASP A 724 8.93 12.53 34.86
CA ASP A 724 8.98 11.25 35.58
C ASP A 724 7.72 10.39 35.31
N SER A 725 6.82 10.91 34.47
CA SER A 725 5.45 10.42 34.31
C SER A 725 5.01 10.45 32.84
N ILE A 726 4.20 9.46 32.45
CA ILE A 726 3.44 9.42 31.19
C ILE A 726 1.98 9.77 31.44
N SER A 727 1.27 10.18 30.39
CA SER A 727 -0.20 10.15 30.35
C SER A 727 -0.66 8.98 29.49
N TYR A 728 -1.70 8.27 29.89
CA TYR A 728 -2.24 7.16 29.09
C TYR A 728 -3.76 7.12 29.07
N SER A 729 -4.31 6.48 28.04
CA SER A 729 -5.74 6.20 27.88
C SER A 729 -5.95 4.74 27.49
N THR A 730 -7.04 4.15 27.97
CA THR A 730 -7.45 2.76 27.74
C THR A 730 -8.89 2.66 27.21
N ASP A 731 -9.49 3.82 26.90
CA ASP A 731 -10.87 3.97 26.47
C ASP A 731 -10.96 4.70 25.12
N PHE A 732 -9.93 4.60 24.29
CA PHE A 732 -9.83 5.31 23.00
C PHE A 732 -9.80 6.85 23.16
N GLY A 733 -9.10 7.35 24.17
CA GLY A 733 -8.83 8.78 24.36
C GLY A 733 -9.95 9.60 25.00
N LYS A 734 -10.99 8.97 25.55
CA LYS A 734 -12.10 9.67 26.23
C LYS A 734 -11.68 10.16 27.62
N THR A 735 -10.88 9.37 28.32
CA THR A 735 -10.27 9.74 29.61
C THR A 735 -8.77 9.45 29.59
N TRP A 736 -8.05 10.26 30.36
CA TRP A 736 -6.60 10.23 30.47
C TRP A 736 -6.19 10.13 31.93
N LYS A 737 -5.14 9.37 32.21
CA LYS A 737 -4.58 9.13 33.55
C LYS A 737 -3.08 9.34 33.48
N ASP A 738 -2.50 9.95 34.51
CA ASP A 738 -1.05 10.08 34.62
C ASP A 738 -0.48 8.92 35.44
N TYR A 739 0.65 8.34 35.02
CA TYR A 739 1.38 7.27 35.70
C TYR A 739 2.87 7.62 35.80
N LYS A 740 3.42 7.55 37.01
CA LYS A 740 4.82 7.84 37.31
C LYS A 740 5.67 6.58 37.11
N PHE A 741 6.52 6.57 36.08
CA PHE A 741 7.28 5.39 35.64
C PHE A 741 8.68 5.29 36.26
N CYS A 742 9.28 6.41 36.67
CA CYS A 742 10.62 6.44 37.26
C CYS A 742 10.69 7.35 38.48
N GLY A 743 11.70 7.19 39.35
CA GLY A 743 11.82 7.98 40.59
C GLY A 743 12.28 9.42 40.36
N ASP A 744 13.43 9.55 39.68
CA ASP A 744 14.04 10.79 39.20
C ASP A 744 13.32 11.29 37.94
N LYS A 745 13.45 12.57 37.59
CA LYS A 745 13.09 13.05 36.26
C LYS A 745 14.18 12.71 35.23
N VAL A 746 13.75 12.36 34.02
CA VAL A 746 14.58 12.15 32.84
C VAL A 746 14.08 13.04 31.69
N LEU A 747 14.96 13.38 30.76
CA LEU A 747 14.54 13.86 29.44
C LEU A 747 14.28 12.62 28.59
N VAL A 748 13.02 12.35 28.25
CA VAL A 748 12.68 11.30 27.28
C VAL A 748 13.12 11.77 25.89
N LYS A 749 13.77 10.87 25.16
CA LYS A 749 14.24 11.07 23.79
C LYS A 749 13.19 10.58 22.81
N ASP A 750 12.66 9.40 23.07
CA ASP A 750 11.73 8.68 22.20
C ASP A 750 10.91 7.63 23.00
N ILE A 751 9.79 7.21 22.42
CA ILE A 751 8.90 6.14 22.89
C ILE A 751 8.49 5.26 21.70
N ILE A 752 8.70 3.94 21.79
CA ILE A 752 8.33 2.98 20.74
C ILE A 752 7.48 1.81 21.24
N THR A 753 6.78 1.17 20.31
CA THR A 753 6.23 -0.18 20.45
C THR A 753 6.53 -1.04 19.21
N VAL A 754 5.92 -2.23 19.10
CA VAL A 754 6.05 -3.09 17.90
C VAL A 754 5.35 -2.45 16.69
N PRO A 755 5.83 -2.63 15.44
CA PRO A 755 5.33 -1.89 14.26
C PRO A 755 3.89 -2.20 13.83
N ARG A 756 3.13 -2.97 14.61
CA ARG A 756 1.72 -3.34 14.38
C ARG A 756 0.81 -2.88 15.52
N ASP A 757 1.31 -2.16 16.50
CA ASP A 757 0.61 -1.74 17.72
C ASP A 757 -0.02 -2.89 18.52
N SER A 758 0.31 -4.16 18.25
CA SER A 758 -0.42 -5.31 18.83
C SER A 758 0.04 -5.66 20.24
N ALA A 759 1.19 -5.11 20.66
CA ALA A 759 1.75 -5.26 21.99
C ALA A 759 1.00 -4.42 23.04
N LEU A 760 1.28 -4.74 24.30
CA LEU A 760 0.83 -4.00 25.49
C LEU A 760 2.02 -3.39 26.25
N ARG A 761 3.19 -3.34 25.60
CA ARG A 761 4.42 -2.76 26.12
C ARG A 761 4.87 -1.58 25.27
N PHE A 762 5.47 -0.60 25.93
CA PHE A 762 6.08 0.57 25.32
C PHE A 762 7.48 0.74 25.90
N LEU A 763 8.47 1.00 25.06
CA LEU A 763 9.86 1.20 25.45
C LEU A 763 10.21 2.69 25.30
N LEU A 764 10.48 3.35 26.43
CA LEU A 764 10.92 4.75 26.45
C LEU A 764 12.44 4.81 26.58
N PHE A 765 13.09 5.64 25.77
CA PHE A 765 14.51 5.96 25.86
C PHE A 765 14.68 7.30 26.58
N GLY A 766 15.51 7.37 27.64
CA GLY A 766 15.61 8.55 28.49
C GLY A 766 17.01 8.86 29.02
N GLU A 767 17.26 10.15 29.25
CA GLU A 767 18.56 10.66 29.72
C GLU A 767 18.43 11.39 31.08
N ALA A 768 19.22 10.95 32.06
CA ALA A 768 19.26 11.49 33.42
C ALA A 768 20.46 12.44 33.64
N LYS A 769 20.25 13.75 33.49
CA LYS A 769 21.31 14.79 33.54
C LYS A 769 22.22 14.80 34.78
N ASN A 770 21.78 14.21 35.90
CA ASN A 770 22.47 14.27 37.19
C ASN A 770 23.59 13.21 37.39
N MET A 771 23.90 12.36 36.40
CA MET A 771 24.78 11.18 36.58
C MET A 771 25.91 11.00 35.54
N GLY A 772 26.56 12.09 35.10
CA GLY A 772 27.81 12.03 34.33
C GLY A 772 27.69 11.28 32.99
N SER A 773 28.77 10.62 32.55
CA SER A 773 28.82 9.81 31.32
C SER A 773 28.22 8.41 31.50
N GLY A 774 27.02 8.35 32.08
CA GLY A 774 26.28 7.12 32.39
C GLY A 774 24.81 7.43 32.68
N SER A 775 24.26 8.37 31.93
CA SER A 775 22.95 8.99 32.12
C SER A 775 21.82 8.24 31.40
N PHE A 776 22.12 7.33 30.47
CA PHE A 776 21.13 6.73 29.59
C PHE A 776 20.39 5.56 30.26
N ARG A 777 19.07 5.55 30.10
CA ARG A 777 18.17 4.57 30.70
C ARG A 777 17.07 4.21 29.71
N THR A 778 16.57 2.98 29.79
CA THR A 778 15.34 2.60 29.09
C THR A 778 14.28 2.10 30.07
N TYR A 779 13.02 2.39 29.76
CA TYR A 779 11.87 2.07 30.60
C TYR A 779 10.84 1.30 29.78
N THR A 780 10.70 0.00 30.03
CA THR A 780 9.59 -0.77 29.44
C THR A 780 8.37 -0.65 30.34
N ILE A 781 7.31 -0.01 29.84
CA ILE A 781 6.06 0.19 30.56
C ILE A 781 5.04 -0.85 30.06
N ASP A 782 4.55 -1.69 30.97
CA ASP A 782 3.78 -2.91 30.69
C ASP A 782 2.32 -2.79 31.17
N PHE A 783 1.40 -2.74 30.21
CA PHE A 783 -0.04 -2.57 30.44
C PHE A 783 -0.81 -3.91 30.47
N ARG A 784 -0.16 -5.08 30.42
CA ARG A 784 -0.87 -6.37 30.42
C ARG A 784 -1.77 -6.55 31.65
N ASN A 785 -1.33 -6.02 32.79
CA ASN A 785 -1.94 -6.20 34.10
C ASN A 785 -3.28 -5.45 34.29
N ILE A 786 -3.49 -4.33 33.58
CA ILE A 786 -4.66 -3.47 33.79
C ILE A 786 -5.96 -4.07 33.23
N PHE A 787 -5.85 -5.01 32.28
CA PHE A 787 -6.96 -5.67 31.62
C PHE A 787 -7.40 -6.95 32.36
N GLU A 788 -8.66 -7.35 32.18
CA GLU A 788 -9.27 -8.49 32.88
C GLU A 788 -9.04 -9.83 32.18
N ARG A 789 -8.73 -9.79 30.88
CA ARG A 789 -8.71 -10.92 29.93
C ARG A 789 -8.37 -10.44 28.52
N GLN A 790 -8.09 -11.35 27.60
CA GLN A 790 -8.19 -11.07 26.17
C GLN A 790 -9.67 -10.99 25.72
N CYS A 791 -9.95 -10.23 24.66
CA CYS A 791 -11.28 -10.06 24.08
C CYS A 791 -11.75 -11.32 23.31
N GLU A 792 -13.04 -11.66 23.39
CA GLU A 792 -13.66 -12.80 22.73
C GLU A 792 -13.85 -12.50 21.23
N PHE A 793 -12.98 -13.09 20.40
CA PHE A 793 -13.06 -13.04 18.95
C PHE A 793 -13.41 -14.40 18.33
N ASP A 794 -14.39 -14.41 17.44
CA ASP A 794 -14.88 -15.58 16.71
C ASP A 794 -14.85 -15.31 15.21
N ILE A 795 -13.97 -16.03 14.51
CA ILE A 795 -13.84 -16.01 13.04
C ILE A 795 -15.13 -16.53 12.39
N THR A 796 -15.82 -17.49 13.01
CA THR A 796 -17.10 -18.06 12.51
C THR A 796 -18.31 -17.14 12.72
N GLY A 797 -18.13 -16.03 13.46
CA GLY A 797 -19.10 -14.94 13.58
C GLY A 797 -20.37 -15.24 14.37
N LYS A 798 -20.39 -16.29 15.20
CA LYS A 798 -21.55 -16.71 16.00
C LYS A 798 -21.66 -15.97 17.34
N LYS A 799 -20.54 -15.53 17.92
CA LYS A 799 -20.51 -14.60 19.06
C LYS A 799 -19.33 -13.63 18.98
N ARG A 800 -19.58 -12.35 19.21
CA ARG A 800 -18.56 -11.31 19.43
C ARG A 800 -19.12 -10.37 20.48
N ALA A 801 -18.87 -10.66 21.76
CA ALA A 801 -19.35 -9.81 22.86
C ALA A 801 -18.58 -8.47 22.89
N ASP A 802 -17.29 -8.53 22.57
CA ASP A 802 -16.34 -7.45 22.80
C ASP A 802 -16.01 -6.63 21.54
N PHE A 803 -16.56 -7.01 20.39
CA PHE A 803 -16.29 -6.35 19.10
C PHE A 803 -17.57 -6.09 18.31
N LYS A 804 -17.65 -4.90 17.72
CA LYS A 804 -18.81 -4.45 16.95
C LYS A 804 -18.38 -3.77 15.64
N TYR A 805 -19.08 -4.10 14.56
CA TYR A 805 -18.97 -3.35 13.32
C TYR A 805 -19.59 -1.95 13.46
N SER A 806 -18.83 -0.93 13.07
CA SER A 806 -19.26 0.47 13.10
C SER A 806 -18.60 1.29 11.99
N PRO A 807 -19.27 2.31 11.42
CA PRO A 807 -18.63 3.24 10.50
C PRO A 807 -17.69 4.19 11.26
N LEU A 808 -16.73 4.77 10.55
CA LEU A 808 -15.96 5.93 11.01
C LEU A 808 -16.72 7.23 10.66
N GLY A 809 -16.59 8.25 11.51
CA GLY A 809 -17.15 9.58 11.29
C GLY A 809 -18.65 9.74 11.52
N SER A 810 -19.10 10.99 11.34
CA SER A 810 -20.50 11.41 11.29
C SER A 810 -20.98 11.74 9.87
N ARG A 811 -20.05 11.86 8.90
CA ARG A 811 -20.30 11.89 7.46
C ARG A 811 -21.30 10.80 7.07
N THR A 812 -22.20 11.13 6.14
CA THR A 812 -23.46 10.40 5.91
C THR A 812 -23.31 9.09 5.10
N GLY A 813 -22.36 8.24 5.50
CA GLY A 813 -22.29 6.82 5.16
C GLY A 813 -22.05 6.50 3.68
N CYS A 814 -21.39 7.39 2.94
CA CYS A 814 -21.08 7.20 1.52
C CYS A 814 -19.75 7.88 1.17
N LEU A 815 -18.62 7.20 1.39
CA LEU A 815 -17.31 7.61 0.88
C LEU A 815 -16.95 6.72 -0.31
N PHE A 816 -16.36 7.28 -1.37
CA PHE A 816 -16.06 6.55 -2.61
C PHE A 816 -17.22 5.65 -3.09
N GLY A 817 -18.44 6.18 -3.02
CA GLY A 817 -19.64 5.46 -3.42
C GLY A 817 -20.07 4.28 -2.54
N HIS A 818 -19.56 4.12 -1.32
CA HIS A 818 -19.94 3.02 -0.44
C HIS A 818 -19.89 3.36 1.07
N GLN A 819 -20.54 2.50 1.86
CA GLN A 819 -20.56 2.55 3.31
C GLN A 819 -19.72 1.40 3.87
N THR A 820 -18.58 1.72 4.47
CA THR A 820 -17.72 0.75 5.14
C THR A 820 -18.00 0.76 6.65
N GLU A 821 -18.13 -0.42 7.24
CA GLU A 821 -18.06 -0.61 8.68
C GLU A 821 -16.78 -1.40 9.03
N PHE A 822 -16.10 -0.98 10.07
CA PHE A 822 -14.89 -1.60 10.60
C PHE A 822 -15.18 -2.26 11.95
N LEU A 823 -14.50 -3.36 12.24
CA LEU A 823 -14.65 -4.06 13.52
C LEU A 823 -13.87 -3.31 14.61
N ARG A 824 -14.58 -2.66 15.55
CA ARG A 824 -13.96 -1.95 16.69
C ARG A 824 -14.27 -2.69 18.00
N LYS A 825 -13.32 -2.68 18.93
CA LYS A 825 -13.46 -3.14 20.33
C LYS A 825 -14.52 -2.29 21.06
N THR A 826 -15.32 -2.92 21.91
CA THR A 826 -16.43 -2.30 22.65
C THR A 826 -16.46 -2.64 24.15
N ASP A 827 -15.70 -3.63 24.61
CA ASP A 827 -15.40 -3.80 26.04
C ASP A 827 -14.02 -3.23 26.34
N GLU A 828 -13.96 -2.20 27.20
CA GLU A 828 -12.73 -1.52 27.61
C GLU A 828 -11.95 -2.34 28.67
N LYS A 829 -12.56 -3.41 29.21
CA LYS A 829 -11.97 -4.31 30.21
C LYS A 829 -11.03 -5.36 29.63
N CYS A 830 -11.13 -5.67 28.33
CA CYS A 830 -10.30 -6.69 27.69
C CYS A 830 -9.21 -6.07 26.82
N PHE A 831 -8.22 -6.86 26.41
CA PHE A 831 -7.24 -6.49 25.38
C PHE A 831 -7.43 -7.32 24.11
N ILE A 832 -7.08 -6.75 22.96
CA ILE A 832 -7.16 -7.34 21.62
C ILE A 832 -5.99 -8.33 21.42
N GLY A 833 -4.75 -7.86 21.59
CA GLY A 833 -3.56 -8.60 21.17
C GLY A 833 -3.55 -8.86 19.65
N ASN A 834 -2.90 -9.93 19.20
CA ASN A 834 -2.64 -10.23 17.78
C ASN A 834 -3.87 -10.63 16.91
N ILE A 835 -5.03 -9.99 17.09
CA ILE A 835 -6.21 -10.16 16.22
C ILE A 835 -6.08 -9.14 15.08
N PRO A 836 -6.03 -9.55 13.78
CA PRO A 836 -5.82 -8.64 12.67
C PRO A 836 -7.09 -7.84 12.33
N LEU A 837 -7.42 -6.83 13.17
CA LEU A 837 -8.66 -6.04 13.04
C LEU A 837 -8.78 -5.28 11.73
N SER A 838 -7.66 -4.87 11.14
CA SER A 838 -7.57 -4.18 9.84
C SER A 838 -8.15 -5.01 8.69
N GLU A 839 -8.05 -6.34 8.73
CA GLU A 839 -8.69 -7.23 7.75
C GLU A 839 -10.22 -7.27 7.88
N PHE A 840 -10.77 -6.97 9.07
CA PHE A 840 -12.20 -7.09 9.37
C PHE A 840 -12.98 -5.79 9.10
N SER A 841 -12.90 -5.30 7.86
CA SER A 841 -13.82 -4.31 7.30
C SER A 841 -14.99 -4.98 6.55
N ARG A 842 -16.08 -4.25 6.30
CA ARG A 842 -17.18 -4.71 5.44
C ARG A 842 -17.92 -3.56 4.74
N ASN A 843 -18.16 -3.74 3.44
CA ASN A 843 -18.95 -2.79 2.64
C ASN A 843 -20.45 -3.13 2.78
N VAL A 844 -21.14 -2.39 3.64
CA VAL A 844 -22.55 -2.61 4.01
C VAL A 844 -23.51 -2.23 2.88
N LYS A 845 -23.16 -1.19 2.11
CA LYS A 845 -24.07 -0.54 1.16
C LYS A 845 -23.29 0.27 0.12
N ASN A 846 -23.56 0.04 -1.17
CA ASN A 846 -23.13 0.97 -2.21
C ASN A 846 -24.14 2.12 -2.37
N CYS A 847 -23.63 3.29 -2.76
CA CYS A 847 -24.34 4.55 -2.84
C CYS A 847 -24.51 5.03 -4.29
N SER A 848 -25.49 5.91 -4.48
CA SER A 848 -25.61 6.73 -5.68
C SER A 848 -24.49 7.78 -5.71
N CYS A 849 -23.88 7.98 -6.88
CA CYS A 849 -22.84 8.97 -7.11
C CYS A 849 -23.29 10.39 -6.76
N THR A 850 -22.36 11.13 -6.17
CA THR A 850 -22.46 12.50 -5.67
C THR A 850 -21.34 13.35 -6.29
N ARG A 851 -21.24 14.66 -5.96
CA ARG A 851 -20.09 15.48 -6.39
C ARG A 851 -18.75 14.98 -5.84
N GLN A 852 -18.74 14.30 -4.68
CA GLN A 852 -17.51 13.82 -4.02
C GLN A 852 -16.92 12.57 -4.70
N ASP A 853 -17.66 11.92 -5.61
CA ASP A 853 -17.21 10.75 -6.37
C ASP A 853 -16.44 11.11 -7.66
N PHE A 854 -16.27 12.40 -7.95
CA PHE A 854 -15.65 12.92 -9.17
C PHE A 854 -14.52 13.89 -8.86
N GLU A 855 -13.43 13.78 -9.60
CA GLU A 855 -12.30 14.71 -9.64
C GLU A 855 -12.28 15.44 -11.00
N CYS A 856 -11.42 16.44 -11.17
CA CYS A 856 -11.29 17.11 -12.47
C CYS A 856 -10.57 16.22 -13.49
N ASP A 857 -10.99 16.31 -14.75
CA ASP A 857 -10.38 15.56 -15.85
C ASP A 857 -9.07 16.22 -16.33
N TYR A 858 -8.27 15.51 -17.13
CA TYR A 858 -7.00 16.04 -17.66
C TYR A 858 -7.22 17.32 -18.45
N ASN A 859 -6.32 18.29 -18.26
CA ASN A 859 -6.41 19.67 -18.76
C ASN A 859 -7.48 20.55 -18.07
N PHE A 860 -8.18 20.06 -17.03
CA PHE A 860 -9.08 20.85 -16.21
C PHE A 860 -8.52 21.04 -14.79
N TYR A 861 -8.63 22.26 -14.28
CA TYR A 861 -8.31 22.60 -12.89
C TYR A 861 -9.59 22.91 -12.11
N LYS A 862 -9.54 22.73 -10.79
CA LYS A 862 -10.66 23.08 -9.92
C LYS A 862 -10.62 24.57 -9.59
N ALA A 863 -11.63 25.32 -10.04
CA ALA A 863 -11.76 26.73 -9.72
C ALA A 863 -12.36 26.95 -8.32
N SER A 864 -12.26 28.19 -7.82
CA SER A 864 -12.73 28.60 -6.48
C SER A 864 -14.25 28.49 -6.25
N ASP A 865 -15.04 28.28 -7.30
CA ASP A 865 -16.47 27.93 -7.22
C ASP A 865 -16.72 26.40 -7.20
N GLY A 866 -15.66 25.58 -7.08
CA GLY A 866 -15.73 24.12 -7.00
C GLY A 866 -15.97 23.40 -8.33
N ALA A 867 -16.11 24.16 -9.42
CA ALA A 867 -16.28 23.64 -10.76
C ALA A 867 -14.92 23.36 -11.43
N CYS A 868 -14.84 22.25 -12.15
CA CYS A 868 -13.70 21.96 -13.02
C CYS A 868 -13.79 22.82 -14.28
N LYS A 869 -12.74 23.58 -14.58
CA LYS A 869 -12.64 24.50 -15.72
C LYS A 869 -11.40 24.18 -16.53
N LEU A 870 -11.49 24.30 -17.85
CA LEU A 870 -10.38 24.04 -18.74
C LEU A 870 -9.24 25.04 -18.47
N VAL A 871 -8.01 24.55 -18.35
CA VAL A 871 -6.83 25.38 -18.16
C VAL A 871 -6.67 26.31 -19.37
N LYS A 872 -6.51 27.61 -19.09
CA LYS A 872 -6.48 28.67 -20.11
C LYS A 872 -5.30 28.47 -21.05
N GLY A 873 -5.57 28.08 -22.30
CA GLY A 873 -4.58 27.84 -23.35
C GLY A 873 -4.61 26.42 -23.90
N LEU A 874 -5.13 25.46 -23.12
CA LEU A 874 -5.34 24.08 -23.56
C LEU A 874 -6.68 23.90 -24.28
N SER A 875 -6.77 22.81 -25.03
CA SER A 875 -8.02 22.14 -25.39
C SER A 875 -8.31 20.98 -24.43
N SER A 876 -9.57 20.55 -24.34
CA SER A 876 -9.90 19.26 -23.73
C SER A 876 -9.16 18.13 -24.45
N ALA A 877 -8.80 17.06 -23.73
CA ALA A 877 -8.20 15.87 -24.32
C ALA A 877 -9.02 15.39 -25.53
N ASN A 878 -8.35 15.16 -26.66
CA ASN A 878 -9.01 14.83 -27.91
C ASN A 878 -9.54 13.39 -27.88
N GLY A 879 -10.86 13.25 -27.69
CA GLY A 879 -11.50 11.94 -27.58
C GLY A 879 -11.25 11.01 -28.76
N ALA A 880 -10.96 11.53 -29.97
CA ALA A 880 -10.62 10.72 -31.13
C ALA A 880 -9.30 9.94 -31.00
N ASP A 881 -8.42 10.31 -30.05
CA ASP A 881 -7.16 9.58 -29.83
C ASP A 881 -7.39 8.19 -29.20
N ILE A 882 -8.52 7.95 -28.53
CA ILE A 882 -8.86 6.59 -28.06
C ILE A 882 -9.12 5.63 -29.24
N CYS A 883 -9.68 6.14 -30.35
CA CYS A 883 -9.90 5.37 -31.58
C CYS A 883 -8.59 4.94 -32.26
N LYS A 884 -7.43 5.51 -31.88
CA LYS A 884 -6.11 5.08 -32.33
C LYS A 884 -5.57 3.91 -31.50
N LYS A 885 -5.90 3.88 -30.19
CA LYS A 885 -5.50 2.82 -29.26
C LYS A 885 -6.41 1.59 -29.34
N GLU A 886 -7.70 1.79 -29.61
CA GLU A 886 -8.71 0.73 -29.77
C GLU A 886 -9.29 0.76 -31.19
N PRO A 887 -8.68 0.05 -32.17
CA PRO A 887 -9.09 0.10 -33.57
C PRO A 887 -10.51 -0.42 -33.82
N ASP A 888 -11.11 -1.18 -32.90
CA ASP A 888 -12.48 -1.69 -32.99
C ASP A 888 -13.54 -0.72 -32.45
N LEU A 889 -13.12 0.34 -31.74
CA LEU A 889 -14.06 1.34 -31.23
C LEU A 889 -14.72 2.09 -32.40
N ILE A 890 -16.05 2.23 -32.32
CA ILE A 890 -16.88 2.84 -33.38
C ILE A 890 -17.31 4.28 -33.07
N GLU A 891 -17.11 4.71 -31.82
CA GLU A 891 -17.48 6.02 -31.33
C GLU A 891 -16.50 6.50 -30.25
N TYR A 892 -16.34 7.82 -30.15
CA TYR A 892 -15.70 8.47 -29.02
C TYR A 892 -16.61 9.57 -28.47
N TYR A 893 -16.18 10.18 -27.37
CA TYR A 893 -16.92 11.20 -26.66
C TYR A 893 -16.00 12.36 -26.26
N ASP A 894 -16.53 13.58 -26.26
CA ASP A 894 -15.82 14.74 -25.72
C ASP A 894 -15.83 14.69 -24.18
N SER A 895 -14.75 15.18 -23.55
CA SER A 895 -14.66 15.30 -22.09
C SER A 895 -15.66 16.32 -21.54
N SER A 896 -16.28 15.98 -20.40
CA SER A 896 -17.14 16.86 -19.62
C SER A 896 -16.37 17.78 -18.65
N GLY A 897 -15.05 17.62 -18.55
CA GLY A 897 -14.20 18.26 -17.55
C GLY A 897 -14.16 17.58 -16.17
N TYR A 898 -14.90 16.48 -15.99
CA TYR A 898 -14.91 15.69 -14.77
C TYR A 898 -14.67 14.21 -15.10
N ARG A 899 -13.83 13.57 -14.29
CA ARG A 899 -13.67 12.11 -14.32
C ARG A 899 -14.06 11.52 -12.97
N LYS A 900 -14.40 10.23 -12.95
CA LYS A 900 -14.71 9.52 -11.71
C LYS A 900 -13.41 9.21 -10.96
N ILE A 901 -13.39 9.41 -9.65
CA ILE A 901 -12.25 9.02 -8.81
C ILE A 901 -12.11 7.48 -8.88
N PRO A 902 -10.92 6.91 -9.14
CA PRO A 902 -10.73 5.46 -9.30
C PRO A 902 -11.25 4.62 -8.13
N LEU A 903 -11.12 5.14 -6.90
CA LEU A 903 -11.66 4.55 -5.67
C LEU A 903 -13.20 4.39 -5.68
N SER A 904 -13.93 5.25 -6.40
CA SER A 904 -15.38 5.31 -6.26
C SER A 904 -16.11 4.12 -6.88
N THR A 905 -16.74 3.32 -6.01
CA THR A 905 -17.62 2.22 -6.41
C THR A 905 -19.09 2.65 -6.62
N CYS A 906 -19.37 3.97 -6.65
CA CYS A 906 -20.73 4.51 -6.76
C CYS A 906 -21.44 4.09 -8.05
N LYS A 907 -22.77 3.95 -8.01
CA LYS A 907 -23.58 3.51 -9.16
C LYS A 907 -24.91 4.27 -9.27
N GLY A 908 -25.14 4.90 -10.43
CA GLY A 908 -26.29 5.78 -10.65
C GLY A 908 -26.20 7.08 -9.83
N GLY A 909 -27.25 7.90 -9.79
CA GLY A 909 -27.20 9.22 -9.15
C GLY A 909 -26.68 10.30 -10.11
N LEU A 910 -25.83 11.19 -9.60
CA LEU A 910 -25.17 12.22 -10.41
C LEU A 910 -24.18 11.57 -11.39
N LYS A 911 -24.08 12.12 -12.60
CA LYS A 911 -23.05 11.74 -13.57
C LYS A 911 -22.37 13.01 -14.07
N LEU A 912 -21.18 13.30 -13.57
CA LEU A 912 -20.34 14.39 -14.11
C LEU A 912 -19.37 13.84 -15.16
N ASP A 913 -18.98 12.57 -15.02
CA ASP A 913 -18.37 11.69 -16.02
C ASP A 913 -19.28 11.38 -17.23
N ALA A 914 -20.47 11.97 -17.30
CA ALA A 914 -21.38 11.79 -18.42
C ALA A 914 -20.78 12.39 -19.70
N HIS A 915 -20.22 11.49 -20.52
CA HIS A 915 -19.89 11.73 -21.91
C HIS A 915 -20.93 12.60 -22.63
N LEU A 916 -20.44 13.53 -23.46
CA LEU A 916 -21.24 14.40 -24.31
C LEU A 916 -21.86 13.62 -25.48
N ALA A 917 -22.31 14.31 -26.53
CA ALA A 917 -22.87 13.64 -27.71
C ALA A 917 -21.82 12.67 -28.33
N PRO A 918 -22.18 11.42 -28.67
CA PRO A 918 -21.25 10.48 -29.29
C PRO A 918 -20.84 10.98 -30.68
N HIS A 919 -19.54 10.94 -30.96
CA HIS A 919 -18.96 11.16 -32.29
C HIS A 919 -18.52 9.82 -32.88
N PRO A 920 -18.59 9.61 -34.21
CA PRO A 920 -18.02 8.42 -34.83
C PRO A 920 -16.49 8.42 -34.73
N CYS A 921 -15.88 7.26 -34.44
CA CYS A 921 -14.45 7.10 -34.66
C CYS A 921 -14.11 7.28 -36.15
N PRO A 922 -12.97 7.90 -36.51
CA PRO A 922 -12.61 8.15 -37.92
C PRO A 922 -12.63 6.87 -38.78
N GLY A 923 -13.36 6.91 -39.90
CA GLY A 923 -13.56 5.75 -40.80
C GLY A 923 -14.61 4.73 -40.34
N LYS A 924 -15.22 4.90 -39.16
CA LYS A 924 -16.26 4.02 -38.60
C LYS A 924 -17.67 4.61 -38.74
N GLU A 925 -17.85 5.72 -39.46
CA GLU A 925 -19.10 6.49 -39.55
C GLU A 925 -20.28 5.67 -40.12
N LYS A 926 -20.00 4.58 -40.85
CA LYS A 926 -21.03 3.65 -41.32
C LYS A 926 -21.57 2.78 -40.17
N ALA A 927 -20.68 2.13 -39.41
CA ALA A 927 -21.06 1.31 -38.25
C ALA A 927 -21.73 2.16 -37.16
N PHE A 928 -21.24 3.38 -36.94
CA PHE A 928 -21.87 4.37 -36.08
C PHE A 928 -23.32 4.67 -36.50
N ARG A 929 -23.55 5.00 -37.78
CA ARG A 929 -24.90 5.27 -38.31
C ARG A 929 -25.80 4.05 -38.25
N GLU A 930 -25.27 2.83 -38.40
CA GLU A 930 -26.03 1.59 -38.22
C GLU A 930 -26.45 1.41 -36.75
N LYS A 931 -25.53 1.57 -35.78
CA LYS A 931 -25.83 1.50 -34.33
C LYS A 931 -26.89 2.52 -33.88
N TYR A 932 -26.83 3.75 -34.38
CA TYR A 932 -27.79 4.81 -34.04
C TYR A 932 -28.96 4.93 -35.03
N SER A 933 -29.15 3.97 -35.94
CA SER A 933 -30.25 4.01 -36.92
C SER A 933 -31.62 3.72 -36.26
N ILE A 934 -32.39 4.79 -36.00
CA ILE A 934 -33.81 4.65 -35.69
C ILE A 934 -34.51 4.15 -36.95
N ASN A 935 -34.97 2.89 -36.94
CA ASN A 935 -35.65 2.26 -38.07
C ASN A 935 -37.01 2.93 -38.33
N THR A 936 -36.98 3.98 -39.14
CA THR A 936 -38.11 4.88 -39.43
C THR A 936 -39.27 4.17 -40.12
N GLY A 937 -39.01 3.11 -40.90
CA GLY A 937 -40.06 2.34 -41.58
C GLY A 937 -41.01 1.64 -40.60
N ALA A 938 -40.47 1.04 -39.53
CA ALA A 938 -41.27 0.38 -38.51
C ALA A 938 -42.15 1.37 -37.73
N TYR A 939 -41.59 2.49 -37.28
CA TYR A 939 -42.34 3.53 -36.59
C TYR A 939 -43.38 4.21 -37.50
N ALA A 940 -43.06 4.47 -38.76
CA ALA A 940 -44.00 5.01 -39.74
C ALA A 940 -45.20 4.08 -39.96
N LEU A 941 -44.98 2.76 -40.09
CA LEU A 941 -46.07 1.77 -40.22
C LEU A 941 -46.98 1.74 -38.99
N VAL A 942 -46.43 1.81 -37.78
CA VAL A 942 -47.21 1.90 -36.53
C VAL A 942 -48.00 3.21 -36.49
N PHE A 943 -47.40 4.35 -36.85
CA PHE A 943 -48.09 5.65 -36.84
C PHE A 943 -49.20 5.72 -37.89
N VAL A 944 -48.97 5.19 -39.10
CA VAL A 944 -49.95 5.16 -40.20
C VAL A 944 -51.11 4.21 -39.87
N THR A 945 -50.85 3.03 -39.31
CA THR A 945 -51.93 2.11 -38.90
C THR A 945 -52.77 2.68 -37.76
N ILE A 946 -52.17 3.34 -36.77
CA ILE A 946 -52.90 4.06 -35.72
C ILE A 946 -53.74 5.20 -36.32
N LEU A 947 -53.18 6.01 -37.23
CA LEU A 947 -53.91 7.08 -37.90
C LEU A 947 -55.09 6.56 -38.73
N LEU A 948 -54.93 5.44 -39.46
CA LEU A 948 -56.01 4.82 -40.24
C LEU A 948 -57.14 4.28 -39.34
N VAL A 949 -56.80 3.65 -38.21
CA VAL A 949 -57.80 3.19 -37.23
C VAL A 949 -58.56 4.37 -36.62
N ILE A 950 -57.86 5.46 -36.27
CA ILE A 950 -58.48 6.70 -35.77
C ILE A 950 -59.38 7.33 -36.83
N PHE A 951 -58.93 7.42 -38.08
CA PHE A 951 -59.74 7.95 -39.19
C PHE A 951 -60.99 7.10 -39.44
N PHE A 952 -60.89 5.78 -39.43
CA PHE A 952 -62.04 4.89 -39.62
C PHE A 952 -63.04 5.01 -38.45
N ALA A 953 -62.56 5.04 -37.21
CA ALA A 953 -63.41 5.24 -36.03
C ALA A 953 -64.11 6.62 -36.05
N ALA A 954 -63.36 7.69 -36.36
CA ALA A 954 -63.91 9.05 -36.47
C ALA A 954 -64.93 9.15 -37.63
N TRP A 955 -64.65 8.56 -38.78
CA TRP A 955 -65.58 8.49 -39.92
C TRP A 955 -66.86 7.71 -39.58
N PHE A 956 -66.73 6.55 -38.91
CA PHE A 956 -67.88 5.75 -38.50
C PHE A 956 -68.78 6.47 -37.49
N VAL A 957 -68.19 7.13 -36.48
CA VAL A 957 -68.92 7.95 -35.50
C VAL A 957 -69.53 9.19 -36.16
N TYR A 958 -68.81 9.85 -37.08
CA TYR A 958 -69.34 10.97 -37.84
C TYR A 958 -70.54 10.57 -38.71
N ASP A 959 -70.45 9.48 -39.50
CA ASP A 959 -71.53 9.06 -40.37
C ASP A 959 -72.77 8.60 -39.59
N ARG A 960 -72.60 7.69 -38.61
CA ARG A 960 -73.70 7.13 -37.83
C ARG A 960 -74.29 8.10 -36.82
N GLY A 961 -73.45 8.82 -36.08
CA GLY A 961 -73.85 9.61 -34.92
C GLY A 961 -74.12 11.08 -35.22
N ILE A 962 -73.46 11.66 -36.22
CA ILE A 962 -73.49 13.11 -36.45
C ILE A 962 -74.21 13.44 -37.76
N ARG A 963 -73.75 12.90 -38.89
CA ARG A 963 -74.33 13.13 -40.23
C ARG A 963 -75.78 12.64 -40.32
N ARG A 964 -76.09 11.48 -39.75
CA ARG A 964 -77.47 10.92 -39.76
C ARG A 964 -78.43 11.58 -38.76
N ASN A 965 -77.94 12.41 -37.83
CA ASN A 965 -78.74 13.14 -36.84
C ASN A 965 -78.75 14.67 -37.11
N GLY A 966 -78.65 15.11 -38.37
CA GLY A 966 -78.75 16.53 -38.76
C GLY A 966 -77.43 17.29 -38.90
N GLY A 967 -76.29 16.66 -38.61
CA GLY A 967 -74.96 17.29 -38.68
C GLY A 967 -74.63 18.17 -37.48
N PHE A 968 -73.42 18.76 -37.49
CA PHE A 968 -72.94 19.60 -36.39
C PHE A 968 -73.79 20.86 -36.15
N SER A 969 -74.48 21.35 -37.17
CA SER A 969 -75.38 22.52 -37.15
C SER A 969 -76.57 22.40 -36.18
N SER A 970 -76.84 21.22 -35.63
CA SER A 970 -77.89 21.00 -34.62
C SER A 970 -77.37 21.02 -33.17
N PHE A 971 -76.06 21.15 -32.95
CA PHE A 971 -75.44 21.04 -31.61
C PHE A 971 -75.12 22.38 -30.94
N GLU A 972 -75.35 23.52 -31.59
CA GLU A 972 -75.12 24.86 -31.01
C GLU A 972 -76.33 25.46 -30.27
N GLU A 973 -77.55 24.91 -30.45
CA GLU A 973 -78.69 25.21 -29.56
C GLU A 973 -78.87 24.11 -28.50
N ILE A 974 -78.35 24.32 -27.28
CA ILE A 974 -78.62 23.44 -26.14
C ILE A 974 -80.04 23.69 -25.61
N ARG A 975 -81.04 23.07 -26.26
CA ARG A 975 -82.39 22.92 -25.69
C ARG A 975 -82.47 21.63 -24.88
N LEU A 976 -82.61 21.75 -23.57
CA LEU A 976 -82.96 20.64 -22.68
C LEU A 976 -84.47 20.34 -22.81
N GLY A 977 -84.84 19.71 -23.94
CA GLY A 977 -86.17 19.22 -24.26
C GLY A 977 -86.07 17.89 -25.02
N ASP A 978 -87.04 17.01 -24.84
CA ASP A 978 -86.94 15.59 -25.22
C ASP A 978 -87.52 15.34 -26.63
N ASP A 979 -86.68 15.47 -27.67
CA ASP A 979 -87.05 15.22 -29.06
C ASP A 979 -85.91 14.58 -29.89
N GLY A 980 -86.17 13.42 -30.51
CA GLY A 980 -85.82 13.22 -31.93
C GLY A 980 -84.50 12.55 -32.38
N LEU A 981 -83.62 12.00 -31.52
CA LEU A 981 -82.45 11.25 -32.02
C LEU A 981 -82.83 9.89 -32.64
N ILE A 982 -82.28 9.56 -33.82
CA ILE A 982 -82.72 8.42 -34.64
C ILE A 982 -82.04 7.09 -34.20
N GLU A 983 -82.51 6.52 -33.10
CA GLU A 983 -82.03 5.24 -32.53
C GLU A 983 -82.66 3.98 -33.16
N ASN A 984 -82.57 3.83 -34.48
CA ASN A 984 -83.19 2.70 -35.20
C ASN A 984 -82.53 1.33 -34.95
N ASN A 985 -81.39 1.26 -34.27
CA ASN A 985 -80.71 0.01 -33.90
C ASN A 985 -79.90 0.20 -32.60
N ARG A 986 -79.62 -0.91 -31.91
CA ARG A 986 -78.79 -0.98 -30.70
C ARG A 986 -77.39 -0.38 -30.92
N THR A 987 -76.85 -0.46 -32.14
CA THR A 987 -75.59 0.19 -32.54
C THR A 987 -75.68 1.72 -32.51
N ASP A 988 -76.78 2.28 -33.00
CA ASP A 988 -76.95 3.73 -33.14
C ASP A 988 -77.10 4.38 -31.74
N ARG A 989 -77.81 3.70 -30.81
CA ARG A 989 -77.83 4.05 -29.38
C ARG A 989 -76.44 4.07 -28.74
N VAL A 990 -75.61 3.06 -29.02
CA VAL A 990 -74.23 3.00 -28.48
C VAL A 990 -73.37 4.15 -29.03
N VAL A 991 -73.49 4.49 -30.31
CA VAL A 991 -72.78 5.65 -30.90
C VAL A 991 -73.23 6.97 -30.26
N ASN A 992 -74.54 7.19 -30.08
CA ASN A 992 -75.07 8.38 -29.40
C ASN A 992 -74.56 8.50 -27.94
N ILE A 993 -74.49 7.37 -27.21
CA ILE A 993 -73.92 7.32 -25.87
C ILE A 993 -72.42 7.66 -25.87
N ILE A 994 -71.65 7.16 -26.84
CA ILE A 994 -70.22 7.47 -26.99
C ILE A 994 -70.00 8.96 -27.29
N VAL A 995 -70.82 9.58 -28.15
CA VAL A 995 -70.74 11.02 -28.44
C VAL A 995 -71.04 11.87 -27.19
N ARG A 996 -72.10 11.53 -26.44
CA ARG A 996 -72.42 12.21 -25.17
C ARG A 996 -71.30 12.03 -24.13
N LEU A 997 -70.77 10.82 -23.96
CA LEU A 997 -69.65 10.55 -23.04
C LEU A 997 -68.36 11.25 -23.47
N GLY A 998 -68.04 11.34 -24.77
CA GLY A 998 -66.84 12.01 -25.27
C GLY A 998 -66.79 13.49 -24.89
N LEU A 999 -67.93 14.20 -24.98
CA LEU A 999 -68.06 15.59 -24.53
C LEU A 999 -67.92 15.75 -23.01
N CYS A 1000 -68.39 14.81 -22.20
CA CYS A 1000 -68.17 14.82 -20.76
C CYS A 1000 -66.71 14.48 -20.40
N ILE A 1001 -66.10 13.51 -21.09
CA ILE A 1001 -64.74 13.03 -20.80
C ILE A 1001 -63.69 14.10 -21.15
N SER A 1002 -63.86 14.87 -22.22
CA SER A 1002 -62.92 15.96 -22.57
C SER A 1002 -62.90 17.11 -21.55
N LEU A 1003 -63.97 17.31 -20.79
CA LEU A 1003 -64.01 18.22 -19.64
C LEU A 1003 -63.32 17.60 -18.40
N ILE A 1004 -63.46 16.28 -18.19
CA ILE A 1004 -62.88 15.56 -17.05
C ILE A 1004 -61.36 15.36 -17.21
N THR A 1005 -60.86 15.04 -18.41
CA THR A 1005 -59.41 14.76 -18.64
C THR A 1005 -58.53 15.98 -18.37
N LYS A 1006 -59.05 17.20 -18.55
CA LYS A 1006 -58.38 18.45 -18.14
C LYS A 1006 -58.09 18.52 -16.63
N SER A 1007 -58.82 17.78 -15.80
CA SER A 1007 -58.58 17.70 -14.35
C SER A 1007 -57.70 16.50 -13.95
N ALA A 1008 -57.77 15.39 -14.68
CA ALA A 1008 -57.05 14.15 -14.36
C ALA A 1008 -55.52 14.24 -14.59
N PHE A 1009 -55.07 15.06 -15.55
CA PHE A 1009 -53.65 15.19 -15.92
C PHE A 1009 -52.74 15.69 -14.77
N GLN A 1010 -53.30 16.24 -13.69
CA GLN A 1010 -52.51 16.79 -12.57
C GLN A 1010 -52.11 15.78 -11.47
N ARG A 1011 -52.50 14.49 -11.51
CA ARG A 1011 -52.46 13.65 -10.27
C ARG A 1011 -51.78 12.27 -10.25
N THR A 1012 -51.19 11.74 -11.33
CA THR A 1012 -50.55 10.40 -11.29
C THR A 1012 -49.10 10.39 -11.78
N LYS A 1013 -48.16 10.77 -10.90
CA LYS A 1013 -46.69 10.67 -11.10
C LYS A 1013 -46.06 9.63 -10.15
N ALA A 1014 -46.55 8.40 -10.16
CA ALA A 1014 -45.96 7.24 -9.45
C ALA A 1014 -46.50 5.92 -10.02
N GLY A 1015 -45.69 4.84 -10.03
CA GLY A 1015 -46.23 3.47 -10.18
C GLY A 1015 -45.33 2.41 -10.82
N VAL A 1016 -44.63 2.71 -11.93
CA VAL A 1016 -44.13 1.66 -12.86
C VAL A 1016 -42.59 1.61 -12.94
N ALA A 1017 -41.92 1.45 -11.79
CA ALA A 1017 -40.46 1.42 -11.69
C ALA A 1017 -39.94 0.42 -10.64
N ARG A 1018 -40.49 -0.81 -10.61
CA ARG A 1018 -40.28 -1.75 -9.49
C ARG A 1018 -40.02 -3.23 -9.82
N PHE A 1019 -39.80 -3.61 -11.08
CA PHE A 1019 -39.71 -5.04 -11.45
C PHE A 1019 -38.44 -5.49 -12.20
N SER A 1020 -37.73 -4.60 -12.89
CA SER A 1020 -36.58 -4.98 -13.75
C SER A 1020 -35.20 -4.97 -13.06
N SER A 1021 -35.08 -4.44 -11.84
CA SER A 1021 -33.79 -4.22 -11.16
C SER A 1021 -33.17 -5.44 -10.49
N LYS A 1022 -33.78 -6.64 -10.59
CA LYS A 1022 -33.50 -7.77 -9.70
C LYS A 1022 -32.62 -8.89 -10.27
N LEU A 1023 -32.01 -8.72 -11.45
CA LEU A 1023 -31.38 -9.83 -12.20
C LEU A 1023 -29.95 -9.60 -12.75
N ARG A 1024 -29.27 -8.48 -12.43
CA ARG A 1024 -27.88 -8.23 -12.85
C ARG A 1024 -26.96 -7.83 -11.70
N ALA A 1025 -26.95 -8.67 -10.66
CA ALA A 1025 -26.05 -8.56 -9.53
C ALA A 1025 -25.47 -9.95 -9.21
N ARG A 1026 -24.38 -10.33 -9.89
CA ARG A 1026 -23.56 -11.51 -9.59
C ARG A 1026 -22.21 -11.45 -10.33
N PHE A 1027 -21.15 -11.82 -9.60
CA PHE A 1027 -19.75 -11.99 -10.02
C PHE A 1027 -18.92 -10.72 -10.28
N GLY A 1028 -17.67 -10.75 -9.80
CA GLY A 1028 -16.68 -9.66 -9.84
C GLY A 1028 -16.06 -9.34 -8.46
N ASN A 1029 -15.11 -10.16 -7.99
CA ASN A 1029 -14.28 -9.91 -6.80
C ASN A 1029 -12.80 -9.81 -7.21
N ARG A 1030 -12.02 -8.90 -6.59
CA ARG A 1030 -10.54 -8.94 -6.49
C ARG A 1030 -10.13 -8.36 -5.13
N LYS A 1031 -8.95 -8.77 -4.61
CA LYS A 1031 -8.36 -8.29 -3.34
C LYS A 1031 -7.44 -7.07 -3.59
N GLY A 1032 -7.08 -6.35 -2.53
CA GLY A 1032 -6.05 -5.30 -2.54
C GLY A 1032 -4.74 -5.73 -1.85
N PRO A 1033 -3.67 -4.91 -1.93
CA PRO A 1033 -2.34 -5.19 -1.38
C PRO A 1033 -2.24 -4.94 0.14
N THR A 1034 -1.10 -5.30 0.72
CA THR A 1034 -0.82 -5.34 2.17
C THR A 1034 0.38 -4.48 2.59
N TYR A 1035 0.55 -4.36 3.91
CA TYR A 1035 1.37 -3.43 4.71
C TYR A 1035 2.73 -2.96 4.15
N SER A 1036 3.54 -3.83 3.53
CA SER A 1036 4.93 -3.51 3.15
C SER A 1036 5.07 -2.40 2.11
N SER A 1037 4.05 -2.12 1.29
CA SER A 1037 4.12 -1.14 0.20
C SER A 1037 4.18 0.34 0.62
N LEU A 1038 4.14 0.64 1.93
CA LEU A 1038 4.36 1.98 2.48
C LEU A 1038 5.78 2.18 3.06
N LEU A 1039 6.45 1.11 3.49
CA LEU A 1039 7.80 1.20 4.10
C LEU A 1039 8.87 1.46 3.03
N GLN A 1040 8.82 0.75 1.90
CA GLN A 1040 9.80 0.86 0.80
C GLN A 1040 9.92 2.29 0.21
N GLY A 1041 8.88 3.12 0.35
CA GLY A 1041 8.79 4.41 -0.35
C GLY A 1041 9.39 5.62 0.37
N GLN A 1042 9.85 5.49 1.63
CA GLN A 1042 10.30 6.64 2.44
C GLN A 1042 11.53 6.39 3.34
N PHE A 1043 12.16 5.20 3.31
CA PHE A 1043 13.44 5.00 4.00
C PHE A 1043 14.61 5.57 3.16
N SER A 1044 15.01 6.80 3.48
CA SER A 1044 16.21 7.47 2.97
C SER A 1044 16.66 8.52 3.98
N ASP A 1045 17.13 8.07 5.15
CA ASP A 1045 17.46 8.92 6.30
C ASP A 1045 18.89 8.65 6.83
N GLU A 1046 19.36 9.51 7.75
CA GLU A 1046 20.72 9.57 8.30
C GLU A 1046 21.84 9.83 7.27
N SER A 1047 21.68 10.88 6.44
CA SER A 1047 22.74 11.39 5.54
C SER A 1047 23.87 12.16 6.26
N ASP A 1048 24.26 11.76 7.47
CA ASP A 1048 25.27 12.42 8.31
C ASP A 1048 26.69 11.87 8.02
N GLY A 1049 27.05 11.85 6.72
CA GLY A 1049 28.24 11.14 6.24
C GLY A 1049 28.86 11.58 4.90
N LEU A 1050 28.19 12.42 4.10
CA LEU A 1050 28.72 12.92 2.82
C LEU A 1050 28.26 14.37 2.51
N HIS A 1051 28.74 15.32 3.30
CA HIS A 1051 28.47 16.76 3.16
C HIS A 1051 29.39 17.48 2.14
N GLU A 1052 29.39 16.98 0.91
CA GLU A 1052 29.83 17.59 -0.35
C GLU A 1052 29.07 16.74 -1.39
N ASP A 1053 27.93 17.17 -1.96
CA ASP A 1053 27.84 18.08 -3.11
C ASP A 1053 26.61 19.02 -3.12
N ALA A 1054 25.75 18.99 -2.08
CA ALA A 1054 24.43 19.65 -2.11
C ALA A 1054 24.45 21.18 -2.38
N ASN A 1055 25.58 21.85 -2.19
CA ASN A 1055 25.76 23.27 -2.51
C ASN A 1055 25.86 23.55 -4.03
N ASP A 1056 26.29 22.58 -4.85
CA ASP A 1056 26.73 22.87 -6.22
C ASP A 1056 25.55 23.15 -7.19
N LEU A 1057 24.34 22.70 -6.86
CA LEU A 1057 23.11 23.12 -7.55
C LEU A 1057 22.88 24.65 -7.51
N SER A 1058 23.47 25.36 -6.54
CA SER A 1058 23.48 26.82 -6.48
C SER A 1058 24.68 27.48 -7.19
N SER A 1059 25.77 26.73 -7.45
CA SER A 1059 26.99 27.26 -8.10
C SER A 1059 26.88 27.25 -9.63
N PHE A 1060 26.23 26.23 -10.19
CA PHE A 1060 26.03 26.07 -11.64
C PHE A 1060 25.13 27.15 -12.28
N THR A 1061 24.37 27.92 -11.48
CA THR A 1061 23.54 29.03 -11.96
C THR A 1061 24.19 30.42 -11.82
N SER A 1062 25.42 30.53 -11.28
CA SER A 1062 26.08 31.82 -11.03
C SER A 1062 27.35 32.08 -11.87
N GLN A 1063 27.37 31.65 -13.14
CA GLN A 1063 28.42 32.05 -14.10
C GLN A 1063 27.84 32.92 -15.23
N ASP A 1064 27.84 34.23 -15.01
CA ASP A 1064 27.57 35.23 -16.05
C ASP A 1064 28.53 35.08 -17.24
N SER A 1065 27.97 35.10 -18.45
CA SER A 1065 28.70 34.84 -19.69
C SER A 1065 29.74 35.92 -20.01
N ASN A 1066 31.03 35.58 -19.93
CA ASN A 1066 32.12 36.38 -20.47
C ASN A 1066 32.88 35.61 -21.57
N PHE A 1067 32.42 35.75 -22.81
CA PHE A 1067 33.26 35.52 -23.99
C PHE A 1067 32.95 36.57 -25.06
N GLU A 1068 33.97 37.36 -25.40
CA GLU A 1068 33.90 38.42 -26.39
C GLU A 1068 33.89 37.84 -27.81
N ILE A 1069 33.10 38.44 -28.71
CA ILE A 1069 33.31 38.33 -30.16
C ILE A 1069 33.28 39.74 -30.75
N GLU A 1070 34.37 40.12 -31.43
CA GLU A 1070 34.52 41.41 -32.09
C GLU A 1070 33.64 41.51 -33.35
N GLN A 1071 33.03 42.67 -33.63
CA GLN A 1071 33.37 43.49 -34.81
C GLN A 1071 32.54 44.80 -34.91
N GLU A 1072 33.27 45.89 -35.18
CA GLU A 1072 32.81 47.20 -35.74
C GLU A 1072 31.76 48.01 -34.89
N ASP A 1073 31.82 49.33 -34.77
CA ASP A 1073 32.44 50.33 -35.65
C ASP A 1073 32.88 51.65 -34.95
N THR A 1074 34.01 52.22 -35.43
CA THR A 1074 34.42 53.65 -35.50
C THR A 1074 34.07 54.70 -34.39
N TYR A 1075 35.06 54.93 -33.49
CA TYR A 1075 35.82 56.19 -33.30
C TYR A 1075 35.24 57.48 -32.63
N ARG A 1076 35.72 57.77 -31.40
CA ARG A 1076 36.07 59.10 -30.78
C ARG A 1076 34.97 60.15 -30.39
N PRO A 1077 35.27 61.15 -29.51
CA PRO A 1077 36.14 61.13 -28.31
C PRO A 1077 35.66 61.99 -27.10
N GLU A 1078 36.33 61.81 -25.94
CA GLU A 1078 36.77 62.82 -24.94
C GLU A 1078 35.85 63.89 -24.29
N GLN A 1079 36.18 64.17 -23.01
CA GLN A 1079 36.00 65.44 -22.25
C GLN A 1079 34.58 65.94 -21.87
N GLU A 1080 34.38 66.68 -20.77
CA GLU A 1080 35.05 66.69 -19.44
C GLU A 1080 34.12 67.37 -18.39
N HIS A 1081 34.53 67.39 -17.11
CA HIS A 1081 33.82 68.05 -15.99
C HIS A 1081 33.31 69.48 -16.28
N THR A 1082 32.17 69.91 -15.73
CA THR A 1082 32.11 70.51 -14.37
C THR A 1082 30.69 70.95 -13.95
N SER A 1083 30.56 71.28 -12.64
CA SER A 1083 29.57 72.19 -12.02
C SER A 1083 28.16 71.66 -11.70
N GLN A 1084 27.48 72.10 -10.64
CA GLN A 1084 27.89 72.41 -9.24
C GLN A 1084 26.62 72.69 -8.39
N ILE A 1085 26.67 72.42 -7.06
CA ILE A 1085 25.90 73.12 -5.98
C ILE A 1085 24.35 73.02 -6.07
N ASP A 1086 23.65 72.51 -5.05
CA ASP A 1086 23.47 73.20 -3.76
C ASP A 1086 23.08 72.30 -2.56
N GLN A 1087 22.94 72.92 -1.39
CA GLN A 1087 22.68 72.37 -0.04
C GLN A 1087 21.22 72.69 0.45
N PRO A 1088 20.73 72.41 1.70
CA PRO A 1088 21.46 72.07 2.95
C PRO A 1088 20.91 70.97 3.92
N ALA A 1089 21.86 70.32 4.60
CA ALA A 1089 21.96 69.99 6.04
C ALA A 1089 20.76 69.46 6.90
N THR A 1090 21.04 68.35 7.63
CA THR A 1090 21.17 68.35 9.11
C THR A 1090 22.03 67.19 9.66
N SER A 1091 23.10 67.53 10.41
CA SER A 1091 23.65 66.94 11.68
C SER A 1091 23.21 65.56 12.21
N ASN A 1092 24.01 64.74 12.94
CA ASN A 1092 25.41 64.76 13.46
C ASN A 1092 25.78 63.31 13.92
N ILE A 1093 26.96 62.69 13.67
CA ILE A 1093 28.34 62.86 14.23
C ILE A 1093 28.54 62.30 15.66
N PRO A 1094 29.63 61.55 16.00
CA PRO A 1094 30.65 60.79 15.21
C PRO A 1094 30.54 59.26 15.53
N ASP A 1095 31.50 58.32 15.69
CA ASP A 1095 33.00 58.11 15.62
C ASP A 1095 33.23 56.55 15.61
N ALA A 1096 34.38 55.84 15.52
CA ALA A 1096 35.84 56.08 15.38
C ALA A 1096 36.55 54.81 14.78
N LEU A 1097 37.89 54.83 14.59
CA LEU A 1097 38.76 53.78 13.98
C LEU A 1097 40.21 53.83 14.60
N PRO A 1098 41.34 53.26 14.06
CA PRO A 1098 41.71 51.84 13.78
C PRO A 1098 43.20 51.43 14.11
N ALA A 1099 43.57 50.16 13.77
CA ALA A 1099 44.92 49.65 13.35
C ALA A 1099 46.07 49.54 14.41
N ARG A 1100 47.00 48.54 14.39
CA ARG A 1100 47.89 48.04 13.31
C ARG A 1100 48.48 46.62 13.56
N SER A 1101 49.16 46.09 12.52
CA SER A 1101 50.07 44.90 12.42
C SER A 1101 51.18 44.77 13.50
N ALA A 1102 51.90 43.64 13.70
CA ALA A 1102 52.30 42.56 12.76
C ALA A 1102 52.82 41.23 13.41
N ILE A 1103 52.73 40.12 12.66
CA ILE A 1103 53.66 38.96 12.49
C ILE A 1103 54.42 38.38 13.71
N HIS A 1104 54.10 37.12 14.12
CA HIS A 1104 55.04 35.96 14.07
C HIS A 1104 54.43 34.59 14.50
N LYS A 1105 54.93 33.52 13.85
CA LYS A 1105 55.01 32.08 14.21
C LYS A 1105 56.35 31.56 13.61
N PRO A 1106 56.81 30.30 13.80
CA PRO A 1106 56.39 29.18 14.68
C PRO A 1106 57.38 29.05 15.88
N ASP A 1107 57.67 27.96 16.61
CA ASP A 1107 57.69 26.51 16.31
C ASP A 1107 57.70 25.58 17.56
N SER A 1108 57.63 24.27 17.28
CA SER A 1108 57.75 23.05 18.11
C SER A 1108 59.07 22.94 18.92
N THR A 1109 59.34 22.05 19.88
CA THR A 1109 58.96 20.65 20.28
C THR A 1109 59.21 20.50 21.82
N ALA A 1110 59.00 19.45 22.63
CA ALA A 1110 58.20 18.21 22.75
C ALA A 1110 58.85 17.36 23.90
N VAL A 1111 58.11 16.52 24.65
CA VAL A 1111 58.59 15.38 25.52
C VAL A 1111 59.38 15.81 26.82
N ARG A 1112 59.15 15.28 28.05
CA ARG A 1112 58.92 13.89 28.53
C ARG A 1112 58.26 13.76 29.94
N ASN A 1113 57.67 12.59 30.20
CA ASN A 1113 57.25 11.88 31.45
C ASN A 1113 57.37 12.54 32.85
N GLU A 1114 56.36 12.33 33.71
CA GLU A 1114 56.37 11.31 34.80
C GLU A 1114 54.92 11.00 35.27
N ASP A 1115 54.73 9.98 36.13
CA ASP A 1115 53.45 9.25 36.31
C ASP A 1115 52.53 9.75 37.45
N GLU A 1116 51.21 9.77 37.22
CA GLU A 1116 50.15 9.16 38.09
C GLU A 1116 48.81 9.03 37.33
#